data_AF-A0A3Q9EY98-F1
#
_entry.id   AF-A0A3Q9EY98-F1
#
_cell.length_a   1.000
_cell.length_b   1.000
_cell.length_c   1.000
_cell.angle_alpha   90.00
_cell.angle_beta   90.00
_cell.angle_gamma   90.00
#
_symmetry.space_group_name_H-M   'P 1'
#
loop_
_entity.id
_entity.type
_entity.pdbx_description
1 polymer ?
#
loop_
_entity_poly.entity_id
_entity_poly.type
_entity_poly.pdbx_seq_one_letter_code
_entity_poly.pdbx_strand_id
1 'polypeptide(L)'
;MTGACGPQAACPVCATPDQRSDFCAVCEWCLQSDLVLGELTARELKDAGDALLAAGHAWDARAAALSARGPESARRVTEVIRGGPPRRDEEKPHAAGSADLGIPSGYGGLLDELRHGTLRELSFVEFTADGLHMIRVTVGEAGIPLQNDTESIAWPFAVPAFDSDEDVRRFQLAGGIGTLPPVDRREFDTAVLEWLKASLPVSDPPLVLLRPSPGWQLLERAAATARQACAPQAELHAGGADSAHGTSAHRTTADAVRRLVRTLPLQADHTLLLARLDRETGAVHAESHVLFPEGFRLGPGETETAEVTVYGGPADRDALYLPVLAGVPVADGTGASPVSTHQIEVGALEPARLTFVLRGPGEVDLVAPPGARTLGDPTAADVPSLIPSPLLRIDPQPRLELYFTVELSGADPAETEERLTFVRDVVDLLGRRDRTGAAIRVGAVGHYDHTVYESIRAKEGILLQAPVSARPPAELAAALAGWAPARRRQDMVSSLEDALPEVARLITGDALWDVGGRRASEDPGAPCVHRVVLIVARRPPAPARQHGVVPACSQGVNWQTALARLRSHRCRVMTRADPAAGPPPADRPGRDARRYADGVWRDLGADGAFRPGVDSAAAVARSLAPPWRVQGPNCPLAFAAPLM
;
A
#
# COMPACT_ATOMS: atom_id res chain seq x y z
N MET A 1 -15.24 -40.01 71.09
CA MET A 1 -16.57 -39.72 70.54
C MET A 1 -16.40 -38.62 69.51
N THR A 2 -16.57 -39.02 68.25
CA THR A 2 -16.58 -38.22 67.03
C THR A 2 -17.70 -37.19 67.08
N GLY A 3 -17.35 -35.93 67.34
CA GLY A 3 -18.26 -34.79 67.24
C GLY A 3 -18.25 -34.24 65.81
N ALA A 4 -19.43 -34.20 65.20
CA ALA A 4 -19.68 -33.77 63.83
C ALA A 4 -19.06 -32.38 63.54
N CYS A 5 -18.44 -32.26 62.36
CA CYS A 5 -18.22 -30.96 61.71
C CYS A 5 -19.57 -30.23 61.64
N GLY A 6 -19.77 -29.19 62.45
CA GLY A 6 -20.86 -28.24 62.23
C GLY A 6 -20.71 -27.58 60.86
N PRO A 7 -21.81 -27.11 60.25
CA PRO A 7 -21.74 -26.35 59.00
C PRO A 7 -20.77 -25.19 59.21
N GLN A 8 -19.73 -25.10 58.37
CA GLN A 8 -18.82 -23.96 58.38
C GLN A 8 -19.63 -22.69 58.19
N ALA A 9 -19.57 -21.79 59.18
CA ALA A 9 -20.24 -20.51 59.10
C ALA A 9 -19.69 -19.73 57.88
N ALA A 10 -20.55 -19.10 57.11
CA ALA A 10 -20.17 -18.12 56.09
C ALA A 10 -20.58 -16.73 56.56
N CYS A 11 -19.92 -15.69 56.06
CA CYS A 11 -20.30 -14.32 56.37
C CYS A 11 -21.76 -14.05 55.95
N PRO A 12 -22.64 -13.57 56.84
CA PRO A 12 -24.05 -13.35 56.50
C PRO A 12 -24.28 -12.18 55.53
N VAL A 13 -23.28 -11.32 55.32
CA VAL A 13 -23.36 -10.17 54.40
C VAL A 13 -22.99 -10.57 52.97
N CYS A 14 -21.86 -11.24 52.77
CA CYS A 14 -21.29 -11.54 51.44
C CYS A 14 -21.11 -13.03 51.12
N ALA A 15 -21.53 -13.93 52.02
CA ALA A 15 -21.41 -15.39 51.89
C ALA A 15 -19.98 -15.92 51.69
N THR A 16 -18.95 -15.13 52.00
CA THR A 16 -17.56 -15.61 52.02
C THR A 16 -17.39 -16.62 53.16
N PRO A 17 -16.78 -17.79 52.92
CA PRO A 17 -16.51 -18.76 53.98
C PRO A 17 -15.71 -18.15 55.14
N ASP A 18 -16.11 -18.42 56.38
CA ASP A 18 -15.41 -17.92 57.57
C ASP A 18 -13.99 -18.50 57.65
N GLN A 19 -13.00 -17.61 57.83
CA GLN A 19 -11.59 -17.96 58.00
C GLN A 19 -11.15 -17.92 59.47
N ARG A 20 -12.11 -17.86 60.42
CA ARG A 20 -11.90 -17.71 61.87
C ARG A 20 -11.24 -16.37 62.23
N SER A 21 -11.67 -15.29 61.58
CA SER A 21 -11.26 -13.92 61.87
C SER A 21 -12.42 -13.13 62.45
N ASP A 22 -12.13 -12.12 63.27
CA ASP A 22 -13.15 -11.26 63.88
C ASP A 22 -13.93 -10.46 62.83
N PHE A 23 -13.31 -10.18 61.67
CA PHE A 23 -13.92 -9.48 60.53
C PHE A 23 -13.84 -10.33 59.25
N CYS A 24 -14.84 -10.20 58.39
CA CYS A 24 -14.81 -10.81 57.07
C CYS A 24 -13.73 -10.14 56.19
N ALA A 25 -12.82 -10.93 55.60
CA ALA A 25 -11.75 -10.42 54.74
C ALA A 25 -12.21 -9.74 53.44
N VAL A 26 -13.50 -9.79 53.10
CA VAL A 26 -14.05 -9.26 51.84
C VAL A 26 -14.98 -8.07 52.07
N CYS A 27 -15.94 -8.20 52.98
CA CYS A 27 -16.91 -7.13 53.27
C CYS A 27 -16.66 -6.40 54.59
N GLU A 28 -15.62 -6.80 55.33
CA GLU A 28 -15.23 -6.22 56.63
C GLU A 28 -16.31 -6.32 57.71
N TRP A 29 -17.37 -7.10 57.49
CA TRP A 29 -18.40 -7.35 58.50
C TRP A 29 -17.82 -8.06 59.72
N CYS A 30 -18.17 -7.56 60.92
CA CYS A 30 -17.79 -8.16 62.20
C CYS A 30 -18.49 -9.52 62.38
N LEU A 31 -17.73 -10.61 62.31
CA LEU A 31 -18.21 -12.00 62.46
C LEU A 31 -18.29 -12.41 63.93
N GLN A 32 -17.42 -11.86 64.77
CA GLN A 32 -17.40 -12.08 66.22
C GLN A 32 -17.22 -10.73 66.91
N SER A 33 -18.21 -10.33 67.71
CA SER A 33 -18.10 -9.15 68.56
C SER A 33 -17.47 -9.50 69.90
N ASP A 34 -17.10 -8.47 70.68
CA ASP A 34 -16.69 -8.64 72.07
C ASP A 34 -17.75 -9.42 72.88
N LEU A 35 -17.26 -10.24 73.82
CA LEU A 35 -18.12 -11.00 74.73
C LEU A 35 -18.86 -10.04 75.67
N VAL A 36 -20.19 -10.11 75.66
CA VAL A 36 -21.06 -9.36 76.58
C VAL A 36 -21.43 -10.22 77.81
N LEU A 37 -21.41 -9.61 79.01
CA LEU A 37 -21.80 -10.27 80.26
C LEU A 37 -23.32 -10.22 80.45
N GLY A 38 -23.98 -11.37 80.38
CA GLY A 38 -25.44 -11.52 80.59
C GLY A 38 -26.14 -12.21 79.41
N GLU A 39 -27.46 -12.33 79.49
CA GLU A 39 -28.28 -12.79 78.36
C GLU A 39 -28.47 -11.64 77.34
N LEU A 40 -28.45 -11.97 76.05
CA LEU A 40 -28.74 -11.01 74.98
C LEU A 40 -30.15 -10.44 75.14
N THR A 41 -30.27 -9.12 75.20
CA THR A 41 -31.56 -8.44 75.28
C THR A 41 -32.25 -8.43 73.91
N ALA A 42 -33.59 -8.34 73.92
CA ALA A 42 -34.38 -8.19 72.69
C ALA A 42 -33.98 -6.94 71.86
N ARG A 43 -33.48 -5.90 72.54
CA ARG A 43 -32.98 -4.68 71.88
C ARG A 43 -31.67 -4.95 71.16
N GLU A 44 -30.70 -5.60 71.80
CA GLU A 44 -29.41 -5.93 71.17
C GLU A 44 -29.58 -6.88 69.98
N LEU A 45 -30.48 -7.86 70.10
CA LEU A 45 -30.83 -8.74 68.97
C LEU A 45 -31.44 -7.95 67.80
N LYS A 46 -32.29 -6.96 68.09
CA LYS A 46 -32.87 -6.09 67.06
C LYS A 46 -31.81 -5.18 66.43
N ASP A 47 -30.99 -4.51 67.22
CA ASP A 47 -29.94 -3.60 66.74
C ASP A 47 -28.92 -4.36 65.87
N ALA A 48 -28.55 -5.59 66.26
CA ALA A 48 -27.70 -6.46 65.45
C ALA A 48 -28.38 -6.89 64.14
N GLY A 49 -29.67 -7.22 64.17
CA GLY A 49 -30.46 -7.54 62.98
C GLY A 49 -30.58 -6.37 62.01
N ASP A 50 -30.86 -5.16 62.51
CA ASP A 50 -30.96 -3.93 61.72
C ASP A 50 -29.60 -3.57 61.08
N ALA A 51 -28.51 -3.71 61.83
CA ALA A 51 -27.16 -3.51 61.32
C ALA A 51 -26.78 -4.52 60.22
N LEU A 52 -27.15 -5.79 60.40
CA LEU A 52 -26.93 -6.84 59.39
C LEU A 52 -27.72 -6.57 58.11
N LEU A 53 -28.99 -6.16 58.23
CA LEU A 53 -29.81 -5.79 57.08
C LEU A 53 -29.24 -4.59 56.33
N ALA A 54 -28.79 -3.55 57.05
CA ALA A 54 -28.17 -2.37 56.45
C ALA A 54 -26.86 -2.72 55.72
N ALA A 55 -26.00 -3.56 56.32
CA ALA A 55 -24.78 -4.02 55.68
C ALA A 55 -25.05 -4.89 54.45
N GLY A 56 -26.04 -5.78 54.52
CA GLY A 56 -26.50 -6.59 53.39
C GLY A 56 -27.03 -5.73 52.23
N HIS A 57 -27.84 -4.72 52.53
CA HIS A 57 -28.34 -3.76 51.54
C HIS A 57 -27.21 -2.98 50.89
N ALA A 58 -26.28 -2.41 51.67
CA ALA A 58 -25.15 -1.65 51.14
C ALA A 58 -24.23 -2.51 50.26
N TRP A 59 -24.06 -3.80 50.59
CA TRP A 59 -23.33 -4.75 49.77
C TRP A 59 -24.02 -4.98 48.42
N ASP A 60 -25.32 -5.27 48.43
CA ASP A 60 -26.10 -5.51 47.21
C ASP A 60 -26.22 -4.24 46.35
N ALA A 61 -26.38 -3.06 46.95
CA ALA A 61 -26.44 -1.79 46.23
C ALA A 61 -25.17 -1.53 45.41
N ARG A 62 -23.98 -1.84 45.96
CA ARG A 62 -22.71 -1.76 45.22
C ARG A 62 -22.65 -2.74 44.05
N ALA A 63 -23.09 -3.98 44.25
CA ALA A 63 -23.16 -4.97 43.19
C ALA A 63 -24.13 -4.55 42.07
N ALA A 64 -25.26 -3.96 42.42
CA ALA A 64 -26.26 -3.46 41.48
C ALA A 64 -25.75 -2.27 40.65
N ALA A 65 -25.00 -1.35 41.26
CA ALA A 65 -24.37 -0.24 40.55
C ALA A 65 -23.33 -0.72 39.50
N LEU A 66 -22.66 -1.85 39.76
CA LEU A 66 -21.70 -2.46 38.83
C LEU A 66 -22.36 -3.27 37.71
N SER A 67 -23.51 -3.90 37.97
CA SER A 67 -24.16 -4.82 37.02
C SER A 67 -25.10 -4.13 36.02
N ALA A 68 -25.60 -2.93 36.34
CA ALA A 68 -26.60 -2.22 35.55
C ALA A 68 -26.08 -1.77 34.17
N ARG A 69 -26.81 -2.15 33.11
CA ARG A 69 -26.53 -1.74 31.70
C ARG A 69 -27.50 -0.71 31.13
N GLY A 70 -28.47 -0.29 31.93
CA GLY A 70 -29.52 0.65 31.54
C GLY A 70 -30.72 0.56 32.48
N PRO A 71 -31.77 1.37 32.25
CA PRO A 71 -32.91 1.49 33.15
C PRO A 71 -33.68 0.19 33.37
N GLU A 72 -33.81 -0.64 32.33
CA GLU A 72 -34.52 -1.93 32.42
C GLU A 72 -33.74 -2.98 33.22
N SER A 73 -32.42 -3.05 32.98
CA SER A 73 -31.49 -3.90 33.74
C SER A 73 -31.48 -3.51 35.21
N ALA A 74 -31.41 -2.20 35.51
CA ALA A 74 -31.48 -1.68 36.86
C ALA A 74 -32.80 -2.06 37.56
N ARG A 75 -33.93 -2.03 36.86
CA ARG A 75 -35.23 -2.43 37.40
C ARG A 75 -35.27 -3.91 37.79
N ARG A 76 -34.76 -4.81 36.94
CA ARG A 76 -34.70 -6.25 37.23
C ARG A 76 -33.81 -6.55 38.44
N VAL A 77 -32.64 -5.91 38.51
CA VAL A 77 -31.72 -6.09 39.65
C VAL A 77 -32.31 -5.53 40.94
N THR A 78 -33.03 -4.41 40.87
CA THR A 78 -33.69 -3.79 42.04
C THR A 78 -34.67 -4.71 42.75
N GLU A 79 -35.37 -5.58 42.01
CA GLU A 79 -36.35 -6.52 42.55
C GLU A 79 -35.72 -7.58 43.46
N VAL A 80 -34.41 -7.81 43.35
CA VAL A 80 -33.69 -8.82 44.12
C VAL A 80 -32.83 -8.26 45.25
N ILE A 81 -32.67 -6.93 45.42
CA ILE A 81 -31.80 -6.36 46.47
C ILE A 81 -32.44 -6.49 47.86
N ARG A 82 -31.67 -6.93 48.86
CA ARG A 82 -32.09 -6.89 50.27
C ARG A 82 -32.38 -5.45 50.68
N GLY A 83 -33.52 -5.18 51.30
CA GLY A 83 -33.88 -3.84 51.80
C GLY A 83 -34.49 -2.90 50.75
N GLY A 84 -34.65 -3.33 49.49
CA GLY A 84 -35.31 -2.55 48.44
C GLY A 84 -34.33 -1.81 47.51
N PRO A 85 -34.81 -0.85 46.68
CA PRO A 85 -33.98 -0.13 45.71
C PRO A 85 -32.84 0.65 46.35
N PRO A 86 -31.68 0.79 45.66
CA PRO A 86 -30.62 1.68 46.08
C PRO A 86 -31.12 3.12 46.16
N ARG A 87 -30.54 3.90 47.05
CA ARG A 87 -30.75 5.35 47.11
C ARG A 87 -29.94 6.04 46.01
N ARG A 88 -30.33 7.26 45.61
CA ARG A 88 -29.66 8.03 44.54
C ARG A 88 -28.16 8.24 44.74
N ASP A 89 -27.70 8.29 45.98
CA ASP A 89 -26.29 8.39 46.36
C ASP A 89 -25.53 7.06 46.27
N GLU A 90 -26.24 5.94 46.32
CA GLU A 90 -25.71 4.56 46.21
C GLU A 90 -25.69 4.05 44.75
N GLU A 91 -26.43 4.71 43.85
CA GLU A 91 -26.48 4.39 42.41
C GLU A 91 -25.18 4.71 41.64
N LYS A 92 -24.26 5.48 42.23
CA LYS A 92 -22.98 5.82 41.58
C LYS A 92 -21.92 4.77 41.93
N PRO A 93 -21.30 4.10 40.94
CA PRO A 93 -20.14 3.28 41.23
C PRO A 93 -19.06 4.16 41.88
N HIS A 94 -18.61 3.79 43.07
CA HIS A 94 -17.42 4.41 43.65
C HIS A 94 -16.26 4.16 42.69
N ALA A 95 -15.77 5.21 42.04
CA ALA A 95 -14.61 5.14 41.17
C ALA A 95 -13.41 4.70 42.02
N ALA A 96 -13.11 3.40 42.02
CA ALA A 96 -11.83 2.91 42.49
C ALA A 96 -10.76 3.60 41.64
N GLY A 97 -9.78 4.21 42.32
CA GLY A 97 -8.83 5.15 41.73
C GLY A 97 -8.23 4.66 40.42
N SER A 98 -8.13 5.60 39.47
CA SER A 98 -7.41 5.50 38.20
C SER A 98 -6.12 4.68 38.36
N ALA A 99 -6.18 3.39 38.03
CA ALA A 99 -5.01 2.54 38.01
C ALA A 99 -4.17 2.90 36.78
N ASP A 100 -2.96 3.31 37.09
CA ASP A 100 -1.88 3.68 36.16
C ASP A 100 -1.77 2.69 34.99
N LEU A 101 -1.66 3.21 33.77
CA LEU A 101 -1.45 2.45 32.52
C LEU A 101 0.01 1.93 32.41
N GLY A 102 0.63 1.59 33.54
CA GLY A 102 1.97 1.04 33.58
C GLY A 102 2.00 -0.34 32.93
N ILE A 103 2.96 -0.57 32.04
CA ILE A 103 3.29 -1.91 31.52
C ILE A 103 3.54 -2.81 32.74
N PRO A 104 2.70 -3.83 33.02
CA PRO A 104 2.83 -4.62 34.24
C PRO A 104 4.14 -5.40 34.26
N SER A 105 4.70 -5.58 35.46
CA SER A 105 5.88 -6.41 35.72
C SER A 105 5.68 -7.82 35.16
N GLY A 106 6.65 -8.33 34.37
CA GLY A 106 6.63 -9.68 33.78
C GLY A 106 6.25 -9.72 32.30
N TYR A 107 5.44 -8.78 31.80
CA TYR A 107 5.06 -8.74 30.39
C TYR A 107 6.26 -8.50 29.47
N GLY A 108 7.22 -7.66 29.88
CA GLY A 108 8.48 -7.46 29.15
C GLY A 108 9.29 -8.74 28.93
N GLY A 109 9.32 -9.65 29.91
CA GLY A 109 10.02 -10.93 29.80
C GLY A 109 9.35 -11.86 28.79
N LEU A 110 8.02 -11.95 28.82
CA LEU A 110 7.25 -12.71 27.82
C LEU A 110 7.44 -12.16 26.41
N LEU A 111 7.46 -10.84 26.25
CA LEU A 111 7.73 -10.20 24.97
C LEU A 111 9.15 -10.49 24.46
N ASP A 112 10.14 -10.48 25.35
CA ASP A 112 11.50 -10.86 25.01
C ASP A 112 11.58 -12.34 24.63
N GLU A 113 10.89 -13.25 25.32
CA GLU A 113 10.87 -14.67 24.98
C GLU A 113 10.18 -14.94 23.64
N LEU A 114 9.09 -14.23 23.32
CA LEU A 114 8.51 -14.25 21.97
C LEU A 114 9.48 -13.70 20.93
N ARG A 115 10.26 -12.66 21.27
CA ARG A 115 11.27 -12.08 20.39
C ARG A 115 12.42 -13.03 20.07
N HIS A 116 12.84 -13.85 21.02
CA HIS A 116 13.88 -14.84 20.74
C HIS A 116 13.32 -16.15 20.16
N GLY A 117 12.01 -16.20 19.85
CA GLY A 117 11.34 -17.38 19.34
C GLY A 117 11.36 -18.57 20.31
N THR A 118 11.64 -18.34 21.60
CA THR A 118 11.62 -19.39 22.63
C THR A 118 10.19 -19.76 23.01
N LEU A 119 9.25 -18.83 22.83
CA LEU A 119 7.82 -19.05 22.95
C LEU A 119 7.16 -19.01 21.57
N ARG A 120 6.43 -20.09 21.24
CA ARG A 120 5.64 -20.18 20.00
C ARG A 120 4.14 -20.07 20.25
N GLU A 121 3.71 -20.12 21.50
CA GLU A 121 2.30 -20.10 21.88
C GLU A 121 2.12 -19.39 23.22
N LEU A 122 1.03 -18.63 23.34
CA LEU A 122 0.56 -17.98 24.56
C LEU A 122 -0.93 -18.21 24.73
N SER A 123 -1.35 -18.47 25.96
CA SER A 123 -2.76 -18.53 26.33
C SER A 123 -3.16 -17.29 27.10
N PHE A 124 -4.18 -16.59 26.63
CA PHE A 124 -4.81 -15.48 27.35
C PHE A 124 -6.10 -15.97 27.99
N VAL A 125 -6.27 -15.75 29.29
CA VAL A 125 -7.52 -16.04 30.00
C VAL A 125 -8.14 -14.76 30.51
N GLU A 126 -9.44 -14.58 30.26
CA GLU A 126 -10.23 -13.48 30.78
C GLU A 126 -11.54 -14.01 31.38
N PHE A 127 -11.87 -13.49 32.57
CA PHE A 127 -13.16 -13.71 33.21
C PHE A 127 -14.00 -12.43 33.06
N THR A 128 -14.99 -12.46 32.18
CA THR A 128 -15.89 -11.34 31.94
C THR A 128 -17.24 -11.58 32.62
N ALA A 129 -18.10 -10.57 32.63
CA ALA A 129 -19.48 -10.75 33.11
C ALA A 129 -20.32 -11.66 32.19
N ASP A 130 -19.88 -11.90 30.95
CA ASP A 130 -20.60 -12.68 29.96
C ASP A 130 -20.12 -14.15 29.93
N GLY A 131 -18.87 -14.41 30.31
CA GLY A 131 -18.35 -15.77 30.40
C GLY A 131 -16.89 -15.88 30.77
N LEU A 132 -16.38 -17.10 30.63
CA LEU A 132 -14.98 -17.45 30.73
C LEU A 132 -14.43 -17.57 29.31
N HIS A 133 -13.35 -16.86 29.03
CA HIS A 133 -12.75 -16.80 27.70
C HIS A 133 -11.29 -17.21 27.77
N MET A 134 -10.89 -18.06 26.83
CA MET A 134 -9.50 -18.38 26.58
C MET A 134 -9.20 -18.16 25.10
N ILE A 135 -8.12 -17.44 24.83
CA ILE A 135 -7.66 -17.16 23.48
C ILE A 135 -6.22 -17.60 23.37
N ARG A 136 -5.95 -18.49 22.42
CA ARG A 136 -4.58 -18.94 22.14
C ARG A 136 -4.00 -18.11 21.01
N VAL A 137 -2.78 -17.64 21.20
CA VAL A 137 -2.03 -16.92 20.19
C VAL A 137 -0.79 -17.74 19.87
N THR A 138 -0.69 -18.21 18.64
CA THR A 138 0.53 -18.87 18.16
C THR A 138 1.34 -17.91 17.32
N VAL A 139 2.64 -17.85 17.53
CA VAL A 139 3.56 -17.11 16.68
C VAL A 139 4.11 -18.07 15.63
N GLY A 140 3.76 -17.83 14.36
CA GLY A 140 4.24 -18.63 13.24
C GLY A 140 5.76 -18.48 13.03
N GLU A 141 6.33 -19.27 12.12
CA GLU A 141 7.77 -19.23 11.85
C GLU A 141 8.27 -17.84 11.40
N ALA A 142 7.41 -17.04 10.77
CA ALA A 142 7.71 -15.67 10.38
C ALA A 142 7.53 -14.62 11.50
N GLY A 143 7.26 -15.07 12.73
CA GLY A 143 6.99 -14.16 13.84
C GLY A 143 5.64 -13.45 13.78
N ILE A 144 4.76 -13.89 12.89
CA ILE A 144 3.41 -13.34 12.74
C ILE A 144 2.50 -14.04 13.74
N PRO A 145 1.88 -13.29 14.68
CA PRO A 145 0.97 -13.85 15.65
C PRO A 145 -0.39 -14.16 15.01
N LEU A 146 -0.82 -15.40 15.17
CA LEU A 146 -2.14 -15.88 14.76
C LEU A 146 -2.97 -16.12 16.01
N GLN A 147 -4.10 -15.43 16.07
CA GLN A 147 -5.09 -15.67 17.11
C GLN A 147 -5.92 -16.89 16.71
N ASN A 148 -5.64 -18.03 17.34
CA ASN A 148 -6.31 -19.30 17.10
C ASN A 148 -7.40 -19.53 18.16
N ASP A 149 -8.16 -20.61 17.99
CA ASP A 149 -9.06 -21.25 18.95
C ASP A 149 -9.54 -20.35 20.10
N THR A 150 -10.72 -19.77 19.90
CA THR A 150 -11.43 -19.05 20.96
C THR A 150 -12.30 -20.05 21.71
N GLU A 151 -11.83 -20.51 22.86
CA GLU A 151 -12.67 -21.27 23.78
C GLU A 151 -13.44 -20.29 24.65
N SER A 152 -14.77 -20.40 24.63
CA SER A 152 -15.64 -19.53 25.40
C SER A 152 -16.78 -20.34 25.98
N ILE A 153 -17.06 -20.16 27.27
CA ILE A 153 -18.22 -20.76 27.93
C ILE A 153 -18.96 -19.69 28.73
N ALA A 154 -20.28 -19.64 28.57
CA ALA A 154 -21.10 -18.73 29.36
C ALA A 154 -21.23 -19.24 30.80
N TRP A 155 -21.31 -18.33 31.75
CA TRP A 155 -21.40 -18.64 33.18
C TRP A 155 -22.48 -19.68 33.55
N PRO A 156 -23.71 -19.67 32.99
CA PRO A 156 -24.72 -20.68 33.34
C PRO A 156 -24.33 -22.12 33.02
N PHE A 157 -23.43 -22.33 32.04
CA PHE A 157 -22.95 -23.67 31.70
C PHE A 157 -21.80 -24.10 32.60
N ALA A 158 -20.93 -23.17 33.01
CA ALA A 158 -19.83 -23.45 33.93
C ALA A 158 -20.34 -23.62 35.37
N VAL A 159 -21.26 -22.76 35.79
CA VAL A 159 -21.82 -22.69 37.15
C VAL A 159 -23.35 -22.65 37.04
N PRO A 160 -24.04 -23.81 37.01
CA PRO A 160 -25.49 -23.88 36.86
C PRO A 160 -26.30 -23.23 37.99
N ALA A 161 -25.65 -22.89 39.11
CA ALA A 161 -26.26 -22.21 40.24
C ALA A 161 -26.58 -20.72 39.98
N PHE A 162 -26.06 -20.13 38.90
CA PHE A 162 -26.43 -18.76 38.52
C PHE A 162 -27.87 -18.65 38.03
N ASP A 163 -28.46 -17.47 38.21
CA ASP A 163 -29.77 -17.18 37.63
C ASP A 163 -29.72 -17.19 36.09
N SER A 164 -30.82 -17.63 35.50
CA SER A 164 -31.02 -17.63 34.05
C SER A 164 -31.18 -16.22 33.48
N ASP A 165 -31.76 -15.28 34.26
CA ASP A 165 -31.81 -13.87 33.90
C ASP A 165 -30.41 -13.26 33.90
N GLU A 166 -30.05 -12.63 32.79
CA GLU A 166 -28.71 -12.11 32.56
C GLU A 166 -28.36 -10.93 33.50
N ASP A 167 -29.31 -10.05 33.80
CA ASP A 167 -29.05 -8.90 34.65
C ASP A 167 -28.88 -9.32 36.12
N VAL A 168 -29.69 -10.29 36.56
CA VAL A 168 -29.56 -10.92 37.88
C VAL A 168 -28.25 -11.69 38.01
N ARG A 169 -27.85 -12.43 36.98
CA ARG A 169 -26.56 -13.14 36.94
C ARG A 169 -25.38 -12.18 37.03
N ARG A 170 -25.42 -11.05 36.32
CA ARG A 170 -24.39 -10.01 36.43
C ARG A 170 -24.33 -9.42 37.84
N PHE A 171 -25.47 -9.22 38.49
CA PHE A 171 -25.53 -8.83 39.90
C PHE A 171 -24.88 -9.87 40.82
N GLN A 172 -25.15 -11.17 40.62
CA GLN A 172 -24.51 -12.25 41.36
C GLN A 172 -22.99 -12.30 41.14
N LEU A 173 -22.52 -12.10 39.89
CA LEU A 173 -21.10 -12.04 39.51
C LEU A 173 -20.37 -10.83 40.14
N ALA A 174 -21.06 -9.70 40.31
CA ALA A 174 -20.56 -8.57 41.07
C ALA A 174 -20.49 -8.84 42.59
N GLY A 175 -21.01 -9.98 43.05
CA GLY A 175 -20.99 -10.43 44.44
C GLY A 175 -22.32 -10.26 45.17
N GLY A 176 -23.33 -9.69 44.53
CA GLY A 176 -24.67 -9.49 45.08
C GLY A 176 -25.31 -10.81 45.47
N ILE A 177 -26.01 -10.83 46.61
CA ILE A 177 -26.75 -12.01 47.08
C ILE A 177 -28.24 -11.73 46.91
N GLY A 178 -28.68 -10.56 47.38
CA GLY A 178 -30.08 -10.20 47.30
C GLY A 178 -30.97 -11.11 48.14
N THR A 179 -32.21 -11.28 47.66
CA THR A 179 -33.21 -12.20 48.19
C THR A 179 -33.08 -13.61 47.58
N LEU A 180 -32.07 -13.82 46.74
CA LEU A 180 -31.80 -15.09 46.05
C LEU A 180 -30.92 -16.01 46.91
N PRO A 181 -30.94 -17.33 46.66
CA PRO A 181 -29.94 -18.23 47.22
C PRO A 181 -28.53 -17.77 46.81
N PRO A 182 -27.57 -17.66 47.75
CA PRO A 182 -26.21 -17.29 47.41
C PRO A 182 -25.55 -18.38 46.57
N VAL A 183 -24.77 -17.97 45.56
CA VAL A 183 -23.90 -18.90 44.83
C VAL A 183 -22.83 -19.42 45.77
N ASP A 184 -22.77 -20.74 45.96
CA ASP A 184 -21.76 -21.35 46.82
C ASP A 184 -20.36 -21.06 46.27
N ARG A 185 -19.51 -20.50 47.12
CA ARG A 185 -18.20 -19.99 46.70
C ARG A 185 -17.22 -21.13 46.39
N ARG A 186 -17.39 -22.32 46.97
CA ARG A 186 -16.53 -23.48 46.70
C ARG A 186 -16.94 -24.19 45.44
N GLU A 187 -18.24 -24.33 45.21
CA GLU A 187 -18.77 -24.86 43.95
C GLU A 187 -18.35 -23.96 42.78
N PHE A 188 -18.43 -22.63 42.97
CA PHE A 188 -17.92 -21.66 42.00
C PHE A 188 -16.42 -21.86 41.70
N ASP A 189 -15.57 -21.94 42.73
CA ASP A 189 -14.12 -22.15 42.53
C ASP A 189 -13.83 -23.48 41.83
N THR A 190 -14.55 -24.54 42.21
CA THR A 190 -14.41 -25.88 41.62
C THR A 190 -14.78 -25.85 40.13
N ALA A 191 -15.89 -25.19 39.78
CA ALA A 191 -16.31 -25.05 38.39
C ALA A 191 -15.29 -24.26 37.54
N VAL A 192 -14.75 -23.15 38.06
CA VAL A 192 -13.70 -22.39 37.38
C VAL A 192 -12.44 -23.26 37.19
N LEU A 193 -12.05 -24.01 38.22
CA LEU A 193 -10.90 -24.90 38.16
C LEU A 193 -11.09 -26.04 37.14
N GLU A 194 -12.26 -26.67 37.10
CA GLU A 194 -12.55 -27.73 36.14
C GLU A 194 -12.59 -27.21 34.71
N TRP A 195 -13.12 -26.01 34.49
CA TRP A 195 -13.03 -25.36 33.17
C TRP A 195 -11.58 -25.09 32.77
N LEU A 196 -10.77 -24.50 33.66
CA LEU A 196 -9.35 -24.25 33.39
C LEU A 196 -8.60 -25.54 33.03
N LYS A 197 -8.84 -26.64 33.75
CA LYS A 197 -8.22 -27.96 33.45
C LYS A 197 -8.69 -28.55 32.12
N ALA A 198 -9.96 -28.33 31.75
CA ALA A 198 -10.50 -28.83 30.49
C ALA A 198 -10.00 -28.01 29.29
N SER A 199 -9.78 -26.72 29.49
CA SER A 199 -9.36 -25.77 28.46
C SER A 199 -7.84 -25.66 28.30
N LEU A 200 -7.04 -25.91 29.33
CA LEU A 200 -5.58 -25.88 29.20
C LEU A 200 -5.05 -27.24 28.70
N PRO A 201 -4.29 -27.27 27.59
CA PRO A 201 -3.69 -28.50 27.10
C PRO A 201 -2.59 -28.98 28.06
N VAL A 202 -2.30 -30.29 28.05
CA VAL A 202 -1.28 -30.94 28.91
C VAL A 202 0.14 -30.36 28.67
N SER A 203 0.36 -29.74 27.52
CA SER A 203 1.60 -29.05 27.17
C SER A 203 1.46 -27.57 27.55
N ASP A 204 1.49 -27.22 28.84
CA ASP A 204 1.20 -25.88 29.39
C ASP A 204 1.95 -24.74 28.65
N PRO A 205 1.34 -24.01 27.69
CA PRO A 205 1.94 -22.78 27.19
C PRO A 205 1.85 -21.72 28.30
N PRO A 206 2.73 -20.70 28.30
CA PRO A 206 2.63 -19.58 29.22
C PRO A 206 1.24 -18.95 29.25
N LEU A 207 0.74 -18.77 30.47
CA LEU A 207 -0.57 -18.17 30.72
C LEU A 207 -0.45 -16.68 31.04
N VAL A 208 -1.22 -15.87 30.33
CA VAL A 208 -1.44 -14.45 30.61
C VAL A 208 -2.86 -14.25 31.12
N LEU A 209 -3.00 -13.71 32.31
CA LEU A 209 -4.30 -13.42 32.90
C LEU A 209 -4.69 -11.97 32.60
N LEU A 210 -5.80 -11.78 31.89
CA LEU A 210 -6.44 -10.48 31.72
C LEU A 210 -7.29 -10.20 32.96
N ARG A 211 -6.84 -9.25 33.78
CA ARG A 211 -7.50 -8.91 35.05
C ARG A 211 -8.89 -8.32 34.80
N PRO A 212 -9.92 -8.81 35.52
CA PRO A 212 -11.24 -8.22 35.47
C PRO A 212 -11.21 -6.78 36.00
N SER A 213 -12.23 -6.00 35.64
CA SER A 213 -12.44 -4.68 36.24
C SER A 213 -12.65 -4.82 37.76
N PRO A 214 -12.06 -3.93 38.57
CA PRO A 214 -12.17 -4.02 40.02
C PRO A 214 -13.62 -3.93 40.50
N GLY A 215 -13.93 -4.62 41.60
CA GLY A 215 -15.24 -4.64 42.24
C GLY A 215 -16.13 -5.82 41.83
N TRP A 216 -15.77 -6.56 40.78
CA TRP A 216 -16.48 -7.78 40.37
C TRP A 216 -16.05 -8.97 41.22
N GLN A 217 -16.67 -9.14 42.39
CA GLN A 217 -16.18 -10.07 43.43
C GLN A 217 -16.00 -11.51 42.97
N LEU A 218 -16.93 -12.07 42.19
CA LEU A 218 -16.77 -13.44 41.69
C LEU A 218 -15.77 -13.53 40.54
N LEU A 219 -15.62 -12.48 39.72
CA LEU A 219 -14.61 -12.47 38.66
C LEU A 219 -13.20 -12.34 39.24
N GLU A 220 -13.02 -11.50 40.27
CA GLU A 220 -11.78 -11.40 41.03
C GLU A 220 -11.43 -12.72 41.73
N ARG A 221 -12.45 -13.43 42.23
CA ARG A 221 -12.29 -14.77 42.80
C ARG A 221 -11.88 -15.79 41.74
N ALA A 222 -12.51 -15.79 40.57
CA ALA A 222 -12.11 -16.66 39.45
C ALA A 222 -10.66 -16.40 39.02
N ALA A 223 -10.26 -15.12 38.95
CA ALA A 223 -8.87 -14.73 38.71
C ALA A 223 -7.92 -15.24 39.82
N ALA A 224 -8.32 -15.20 41.09
CA ALA A 224 -7.54 -15.77 42.19
C ALA A 224 -7.41 -17.31 42.07
N THR A 225 -8.48 -18.01 41.68
CA THR A 225 -8.45 -19.45 41.40
C THR A 225 -7.48 -19.77 40.26
N ALA A 226 -7.49 -18.99 39.18
CA ALA A 226 -6.52 -19.13 38.08
C ALA A 226 -5.07 -18.90 38.54
N ARG A 227 -4.82 -17.90 39.40
CA ARG A 227 -3.49 -17.66 39.99
C ARG A 227 -2.97 -18.86 40.77
N GLN A 228 -3.83 -19.46 41.58
CA GLN A 228 -3.47 -20.60 42.43
C GLN A 228 -3.25 -21.88 41.61
N ALA A 229 -4.08 -22.10 40.59
CA ALA A 229 -4.04 -23.33 39.80
C ALA A 229 -2.93 -23.33 38.74
N CYS A 230 -2.69 -22.18 38.09
CA CYS A 230 -1.90 -22.11 36.86
C CYS A 230 -0.65 -21.22 36.94
N ALA A 231 -0.47 -20.44 38.02
CA ALA A 231 0.67 -19.52 38.20
C ALA A 231 0.97 -18.66 36.94
N PRO A 232 0.07 -17.73 36.56
CA PRO A 232 0.21 -16.95 35.33
C PRO A 232 1.54 -16.18 35.32
N GLN A 233 2.20 -16.17 34.17
CA GLN A 233 3.52 -15.53 34.00
C GLN A 233 3.41 -14.01 33.90
N ALA A 234 2.26 -13.50 33.47
CA ALA A 234 1.95 -12.08 33.50
C ALA A 234 0.46 -11.83 33.77
N GLU A 235 0.18 -10.68 34.37
CA GLU A 235 -1.17 -10.16 34.57
C GLU A 235 -1.30 -8.81 33.90
N LEU A 236 -2.28 -8.68 33.01
CA LEU A 236 -2.53 -7.45 32.26
C LEU A 236 -3.88 -6.89 32.64
N HIS A 237 -3.98 -5.56 32.76
CA HIS A 237 -5.29 -4.93 32.81
C HIS A 237 -5.91 -5.01 31.41
N ALA A 238 -7.13 -5.50 31.30
CA ALA A 238 -7.93 -5.31 30.10
C ALA A 238 -8.19 -3.80 29.94
N GLY A 239 -7.29 -3.09 29.25
CA GLY A 239 -7.15 -1.64 29.36
C GLY A 239 -8.45 -0.88 29.12
N GLY A 240 -8.93 -0.14 30.11
CA GLY A 240 -10.01 0.83 29.96
C GLY A 240 -9.49 2.10 29.28
N ALA A 241 -9.46 2.10 27.95
CA ALA A 241 -9.22 3.30 27.16
C ALA A 241 -10.05 3.21 25.89
N ASP A 242 -11.28 3.74 25.98
CA ASP A 242 -12.00 4.50 24.95
C ASP A 242 -13.37 4.90 25.52
N SER A 243 -13.36 5.79 26.50
CA SER A 243 -14.58 6.47 26.98
C SER A 243 -14.66 7.92 26.49
N ALA A 244 -13.77 8.35 25.59
CA ALA A 244 -13.77 9.72 25.09
C ALA A 244 -14.63 9.91 23.82
N HIS A 245 -14.92 8.86 23.04
CA HIS A 245 -15.67 8.99 21.78
C HIS A 245 -16.82 7.99 21.68
N GLY A 246 -17.93 8.29 22.38
CA GLY A 246 -19.32 8.19 21.88
C GLY A 246 -19.92 6.88 21.37
N THR A 247 -19.18 5.80 21.15
CA THR A 247 -19.72 4.53 20.65
C THR A 247 -19.22 3.38 21.50
N SER A 248 -20.04 3.03 22.49
CA SER A 248 -19.94 1.83 23.34
C SER A 248 -20.14 0.55 22.50
N ALA A 249 -19.22 0.26 21.58
CA ALA A 249 -19.11 -1.07 21.00
C ALA A 249 -18.61 -2.01 22.10
N HIS A 250 -19.32 -3.12 22.34
CA HIS A 250 -18.87 -4.17 23.25
C HIS A 250 -17.48 -4.64 22.84
N ARG A 251 -16.48 -4.30 23.65
CA ARG A 251 -15.10 -4.74 23.45
C ARG A 251 -15.03 -6.23 23.79
N THR A 252 -14.66 -7.07 22.83
CA THR A 252 -14.50 -8.51 23.07
C THR A 252 -13.11 -8.82 23.63
N THR A 253 -12.95 -9.96 24.31
CA THR A 253 -11.64 -10.50 24.74
C THR A 253 -10.69 -10.62 23.54
N ALA A 254 -11.22 -11.02 22.38
CA ALA A 254 -10.47 -11.11 21.13
C ALA A 254 -9.86 -9.77 20.72
N ASP A 255 -10.61 -8.68 20.81
CA ASP A 255 -10.09 -7.35 20.48
C ASP A 255 -9.01 -6.89 21.48
N ALA A 256 -9.15 -7.26 22.76
CA ALA A 256 -8.16 -6.95 23.79
C ALA A 256 -6.84 -7.69 23.52
N VAL A 257 -6.90 -8.99 23.24
CA VAL A 257 -5.74 -9.80 22.86
C VAL A 257 -5.11 -9.29 21.58
N ARG A 258 -5.90 -9.04 20.52
CA ARG A 258 -5.39 -8.50 19.25
C ARG A 258 -4.63 -7.18 19.45
N ARG A 259 -5.17 -6.24 20.25
CA ARG A 259 -4.47 -4.97 20.56
C ARG A 259 -3.14 -5.19 21.28
N LEU A 260 -3.08 -6.13 22.22
CA LEU A 260 -1.83 -6.45 22.91
C LEU A 260 -0.80 -7.04 21.95
N VAL A 261 -1.22 -8.01 21.15
CA VAL A 261 -0.42 -8.70 20.15
C VAL A 261 0.13 -7.73 19.09
N ARG A 262 -0.61 -6.68 18.71
CA ARG A 262 -0.13 -5.61 17.82
C ARG A 262 1.07 -4.83 18.35
N THR A 263 1.32 -4.87 19.66
CA THR A 263 2.49 -4.22 20.29
C THR A 263 3.72 -5.11 20.37
N LEU A 264 3.66 -6.34 19.83
CA LEU A 264 4.82 -7.20 19.67
C LEU A 264 5.82 -6.58 18.68
N PRO A 265 7.13 -6.75 18.90
CA PRO A 265 8.14 -6.35 17.91
C PRO A 265 8.05 -7.23 16.67
N LEU A 266 8.37 -6.66 15.50
CA LEU A 266 8.53 -7.42 14.26
C LEU A 266 9.73 -8.38 14.40
N GLN A 267 9.53 -9.67 14.09
CA GLN A 267 10.60 -10.69 14.15
C GLN A 267 11.44 -10.78 12.87
N ALA A 268 10.99 -10.11 11.81
CA ALA A 268 11.69 -10.03 10.54
C ALA A 268 11.32 -8.72 9.86
N ASP A 269 12.19 -8.24 8.98
CA ASP A 269 11.90 -7.14 8.08
C ASP A 269 10.60 -7.41 7.32
N HIS A 270 9.67 -6.46 7.33
CA HIS A 270 8.51 -6.50 6.44
C HIS A 270 8.93 -5.85 5.14
N THR A 271 9.08 -6.65 4.08
CA THR A 271 9.62 -6.24 2.80
C THR A 271 8.57 -6.25 1.71
N LEU A 272 8.62 -5.26 0.82
CA LEU A 272 7.86 -5.23 -0.42
C LEU A 272 8.69 -5.88 -1.53
N LEU A 273 8.15 -6.92 -2.17
CA LEU A 273 8.81 -7.54 -3.32
C LEU A 273 8.57 -6.71 -4.59
N LEU A 274 9.65 -6.31 -5.24
CA LEU A 274 9.66 -5.52 -6.47
C LEU A 274 10.51 -6.21 -7.54
N ALA A 275 10.37 -5.78 -8.79
CA ALA A 275 11.26 -6.14 -9.87
C ALA A 275 12.38 -5.10 -10.02
N ARG A 276 13.59 -5.57 -10.32
CA ARG A 276 14.72 -4.72 -10.68
C ARG A 276 15.32 -5.17 -12.00
N LEU A 277 15.52 -4.22 -12.90
CA LEU A 277 16.22 -4.44 -14.17
C LEU A 277 17.73 -4.24 -13.95
N ASP A 278 18.51 -5.26 -14.25
CA ASP A 278 19.95 -5.10 -14.48
C ASP A 278 20.16 -4.42 -15.84
N ARG A 279 20.67 -3.19 -15.82
CA ARG A 279 20.85 -2.36 -17.01
C ARG A 279 21.94 -2.88 -17.95
N GLU A 280 22.90 -3.66 -17.44
CA GLU A 280 23.99 -4.21 -18.26
C GLU A 280 23.56 -5.48 -18.99
N THR A 281 22.86 -6.37 -18.27
CA THR A 281 22.49 -7.70 -18.80
C THR A 281 21.07 -7.77 -19.36
N GLY A 282 20.23 -6.78 -19.04
CA GLY A 282 18.80 -6.80 -19.34
C GLY A 282 18.00 -7.77 -18.47
N ALA A 283 18.64 -8.49 -17.54
CA ALA A 283 17.97 -9.47 -16.70
C ALA A 283 17.08 -8.79 -15.66
N VAL A 284 15.87 -9.31 -15.47
CA VAL A 284 14.97 -8.86 -14.41
C VAL A 284 15.10 -9.81 -13.23
N HIS A 285 15.37 -9.27 -12.04
CA HIS A 285 15.44 -10.03 -10.80
C HIS A 285 14.46 -9.47 -9.76
N ALA A 286 14.11 -10.30 -8.78
CA ALA A 286 13.37 -9.85 -7.61
C ALA A 286 14.29 -8.99 -6.71
N GLU A 287 13.74 -7.92 -6.16
CA GLU A 287 14.38 -7.05 -5.18
C GLU A 287 13.43 -6.89 -3.99
N SER A 288 13.95 -7.01 -2.77
CA SER A 288 13.18 -6.81 -1.55
C SER A 288 13.45 -5.42 -0.99
N HIS A 289 12.40 -4.60 -0.88
CA HIS A 289 12.49 -3.26 -0.32
C HIS A 289 11.92 -3.26 1.11
N VAL A 290 12.74 -2.95 2.11
CA VAL A 290 12.31 -2.94 3.52
C VAL A 290 11.32 -1.79 3.75
N LEU A 291 10.09 -2.11 4.14
CA LEU A 291 9.08 -1.15 4.56
C LEU A 291 9.21 -0.83 6.06
N PHE A 292 9.29 -1.88 6.87
CA PHE A 292 9.39 -1.79 8.32
C PHE A 292 10.48 -2.76 8.81
N PRO A 293 11.49 -2.29 9.56
CA PRO A 293 12.62 -3.12 9.94
C PRO A 293 12.29 -4.09 11.08
N GLU A 294 13.04 -5.19 11.15
CA GLU A 294 13.07 -6.11 12.30
C GLU A 294 13.28 -5.36 13.62
N GLY A 295 12.59 -5.80 14.67
CA GLY A 295 12.64 -5.19 15.99
C GLY A 295 11.78 -3.94 16.14
N PHE A 296 11.20 -3.40 15.05
CA PHE A 296 10.27 -2.27 15.13
C PHE A 296 9.05 -2.63 15.98
N ARG A 297 8.59 -1.69 16.80
CA ARG A 297 7.51 -1.89 17.77
C ARG A 297 6.56 -0.70 17.78
N LEU A 298 5.26 -0.99 17.73
CA LEU A 298 4.20 0.00 17.90
C LEU A 298 3.80 0.14 19.37
N GLY A 299 3.50 1.36 19.80
CA GLY A 299 2.78 1.62 21.04
C GLY A 299 1.31 1.21 20.94
N PRO A 300 0.58 1.14 22.08
CA PRO A 300 -0.83 0.79 22.09
C PRO A 300 -1.67 1.76 21.24
N GLY A 301 -2.28 1.25 20.18
CA GLY A 301 -3.15 2.04 19.28
C GLY A 301 -2.40 2.87 18.24
N GLU A 302 -1.07 2.83 18.21
CA GLU A 302 -0.25 3.51 17.20
C GLU A 302 -0.25 2.75 15.86
N THR A 303 0.08 3.47 14.80
CA THR A 303 0.32 2.94 13.45
C THR A 303 1.52 3.64 12.86
N GLU A 304 2.31 2.94 12.04
CA GLU A 304 3.46 3.51 11.33
C GLU A 304 3.22 3.51 9.82
N THR A 305 3.80 4.47 9.10
CA THR A 305 3.64 4.56 7.63
C THR A 305 4.97 4.52 6.89
N ALA A 306 5.04 3.74 5.82
CA ALA A 306 6.17 3.71 4.89
C ALA A 306 5.73 4.17 3.50
N GLU A 307 6.47 5.09 2.89
CA GLU A 307 6.21 5.55 1.52
C GLU A 307 7.21 4.95 0.53
N VAL A 308 6.71 4.45 -0.59
CA VAL A 308 7.54 3.85 -1.66
C VAL A 308 7.10 4.37 -3.01
N THR A 309 8.05 4.67 -3.89
CA THR A 309 7.76 4.95 -5.31
C THR A 309 8.09 3.71 -6.13
N VAL A 310 7.10 3.23 -6.88
CA VAL A 310 7.25 2.09 -7.80
C VAL A 310 7.02 2.55 -9.24
N TYR A 311 7.41 1.74 -10.21
CA TYR A 311 7.32 2.06 -11.63
C TYR A 311 6.62 0.95 -12.41
N GLY A 312 5.84 1.36 -13.41
CA GLY A 312 5.23 0.44 -14.36
C GLY A 312 6.28 -0.22 -15.27
N GLY A 313 5.93 -1.39 -15.81
CA GLY A 313 6.77 -2.12 -16.76
C GLY A 313 6.85 -1.46 -18.15
N PRO A 314 7.48 -2.14 -19.13
CA PRO A 314 7.69 -1.59 -20.48
C PRO A 314 6.42 -1.48 -21.33
N ALA A 315 5.31 -2.08 -20.91
CA ALA A 315 4.02 -2.06 -21.59
C ALA A 315 2.90 -1.80 -20.59
N ASP A 316 1.81 -1.17 -21.05
CA ASP A 316 0.63 -0.93 -20.22
C ASP A 316 0.05 -2.27 -19.79
N ARG A 317 -0.31 -2.38 -18.51
CA ARG A 317 -0.89 -3.59 -17.93
C ARG A 317 -2.05 -3.25 -17.03
N ASP A 318 -3.02 -4.16 -17.04
CA ASP A 318 -4.24 -4.04 -16.25
C ASP A 318 -4.03 -4.32 -14.75
N ALA A 319 -2.89 -4.91 -14.35
CA ALA A 319 -2.56 -5.09 -12.93
C ALA A 319 -1.10 -5.51 -12.65
N LEU A 320 -0.52 -4.92 -11.62
CA LEU A 320 0.76 -5.28 -10.99
C LEU A 320 0.53 -5.73 -9.55
N TYR A 321 1.29 -6.71 -9.09
CA TYR A 321 1.23 -7.22 -7.72
C TYR A 321 2.28 -6.55 -6.83
N LEU A 322 1.90 -6.33 -5.57
CA LEU A 322 2.70 -5.76 -4.50
C LEU A 322 2.60 -6.66 -3.26
N PRO A 323 3.30 -7.80 -3.23
CA PRO A 323 3.31 -8.66 -2.07
C PRO A 323 4.24 -8.07 -0.99
N VAL A 324 3.71 -7.95 0.22
CA VAL A 324 4.47 -7.66 1.44
C VAL A 324 4.77 -8.98 2.12
N LEU A 325 6.04 -9.22 2.42
CA LEU A 325 6.56 -10.44 3.00
C LEU A 325 7.21 -10.15 4.35
N ALA A 326 7.14 -11.08 5.29
CA ALA A 326 7.98 -11.10 6.47
C ALA A 326 9.26 -11.88 6.16
N GLY A 327 10.39 -11.19 6.10
CA GLY A 327 11.68 -11.68 5.65
C GLY A 327 11.98 -11.36 4.18
N VAL A 328 13.07 -11.94 3.68
CA VAL A 328 13.53 -11.82 2.29
C VAL A 328 13.44 -13.19 1.62
N PRO A 329 12.67 -13.35 0.53
CA PRO A 329 12.56 -14.63 -0.14
C PRO A 329 13.89 -14.96 -0.84
N VAL A 330 14.28 -16.24 -0.80
CA VAL A 330 15.37 -16.75 -1.64
C VAL A 330 14.88 -16.94 -3.09
N ALA A 331 15.79 -17.26 -4.01
CA ALA A 331 15.51 -17.26 -5.45
C ALA A 331 14.37 -18.20 -5.91
N ASP A 332 14.01 -19.21 -5.10
CA ASP A 332 12.90 -20.14 -5.38
C ASP A 332 11.55 -19.69 -4.78
N GLY A 333 11.51 -18.56 -4.07
CA GLY A 333 10.31 -18.02 -3.44
C GLY A 333 10.06 -18.49 -2.01
N THR A 334 10.95 -19.31 -1.45
CA THR A 334 10.88 -19.75 -0.05
C THR A 334 11.65 -18.82 0.89
N GLY A 335 11.55 -19.04 2.20
CA GLY A 335 12.33 -18.29 3.21
C GLY A 335 11.72 -16.96 3.67
N ALA A 336 10.60 -16.54 3.08
CA ALA A 336 9.79 -15.43 3.57
C ALA A 336 8.30 -15.83 3.59
N SER A 337 7.54 -15.30 4.55
CA SER A 337 6.09 -15.57 4.64
C SER A 337 5.27 -14.40 4.15
N PRO A 338 4.18 -14.64 3.38
CA PRO A 338 3.31 -13.57 2.93
C PRO A 338 2.59 -12.92 4.11
N VAL A 339 2.62 -11.59 4.15
CA VAL A 339 1.89 -10.75 5.11
C VAL A 339 0.60 -10.23 4.47
N SER A 340 0.73 -9.60 3.31
CA SER A 340 -0.39 -9.06 2.53
C SER A 340 -0.01 -8.99 1.06
N THR A 341 -1.00 -9.01 0.16
CA THR A 341 -0.77 -8.77 -1.27
C THR A 341 -1.79 -7.78 -1.82
N HIS A 342 -1.28 -6.74 -2.48
CA HIS A 342 -2.09 -5.73 -3.14
C HIS A 342 -1.92 -5.78 -4.65
N GLN A 343 -2.95 -5.31 -5.36
CA GLN A 343 -2.96 -5.18 -6.82
C GLN A 343 -3.19 -3.72 -7.19
N ILE A 344 -2.36 -3.19 -8.08
CA ILE A 344 -2.45 -1.80 -8.55
C ILE A 344 -2.31 -1.70 -10.06
N GLU A 345 -2.84 -0.62 -10.64
CA GLU A 345 -2.60 -0.24 -12.03
C GLU A 345 -1.56 0.88 -12.07
N VAL A 346 -0.48 0.68 -12.85
CA VAL A 346 0.54 1.71 -13.10
C VAL A 346 0.79 1.77 -14.60
N GLY A 347 0.71 2.97 -15.17
CA GLY A 347 0.98 3.20 -16.59
C GLY A 347 2.39 2.77 -16.98
N ALA A 348 2.59 2.39 -18.25
CA ALA A 348 3.89 1.96 -18.74
C ALA A 348 4.97 3.01 -18.48
N LEU A 349 6.06 2.61 -17.80
CA LEU A 349 7.17 3.48 -17.42
C LEU A 349 6.79 4.66 -16.49
N GLU A 350 5.55 4.72 -16.00
CA GLU A 350 5.09 5.80 -15.12
C GLU A 350 5.41 5.47 -13.65
N PRO A 351 5.72 6.49 -12.83
CA PRO A 351 5.86 6.33 -11.40
C PRO A 351 4.50 6.31 -10.68
N ALA A 352 4.40 5.52 -9.61
CA ALA A 352 3.30 5.57 -8.64
C ALA A 352 3.87 5.66 -7.23
N ARG A 353 3.41 6.64 -6.44
CA ARG A 353 3.76 6.78 -5.02
C ARG A 353 2.71 6.06 -4.17
N LEU A 354 3.19 5.19 -3.29
CA LEU A 354 2.40 4.29 -2.45
C LEU A 354 2.69 4.57 -0.98
N THR A 355 1.71 4.32 -0.12
CA THR A 355 1.83 4.47 1.33
C THR A 355 1.30 3.21 2.01
N PHE A 356 2.19 2.50 2.70
CA PHE A 356 1.86 1.32 3.48
C PHE A 356 1.70 1.70 4.95
N VAL A 357 0.77 1.05 5.65
CA VAL A 357 0.48 1.27 7.07
C VAL A 357 0.68 -0.02 7.82
N LEU A 358 1.55 0.01 8.83
CA LEU A 358 1.71 -1.06 9.80
C LEU A 358 0.76 -0.82 10.97
N ARG A 359 -0.10 -1.80 11.27
CA ARG A 359 -0.98 -1.83 12.45
C ARG A 359 -0.53 -2.81 13.53
N GLY A 360 0.38 -3.72 13.17
CA GLY A 360 0.95 -4.74 14.03
C GLY A 360 1.67 -5.80 13.19
N PRO A 361 2.34 -6.79 13.82
CA PRO A 361 3.04 -7.83 13.08
C PRO A 361 2.05 -8.64 12.23
N GLY A 362 2.32 -8.74 10.92
CA GLY A 362 1.41 -9.37 9.97
C GLY A 362 0.20 -8.53 9.55
N GLU A 363 0.08 -7.29 10.01
CA GLU A 363 -1.00 -6.38 9.63
C GLU A 363 -0.44 -5.16 8.89
N VAL A 364 -0.17 -5.33 7.60
CA VAL A 364 0.28 -4.26 6.69
C VAL A 364 -0.76 -4.00 5.61
N ASP A 365 -1.30 -2.79 5.58
CA ASP A 365 -2.26 -2.33 4.59
C ASP A 365 -1.65 -1.30 3.63
N LEU A 366 -2.10 -1.29 2.38
CA LEU A 366 -1.86 -0.18 1.46
C LEU A 366 -2.97 0.87 1.60
N VAL A 367 -2.62 2.14 1.86
CA VAL A 367 -3.57 3.25 1.75
C VAL A 367 -3.97 3.39 0.29
N ALA A 368 -5.15 2.89 -0.06
CA ALA A 368 -5.54 2.67 -1.45
C ALA A 368 -5.43 3.94 -2.32
N PRO A 369 -4.52 3.99 -3.31
CA PRO A 369 -4.65 4.93 -4.41
C PRO A 369 -5.87 4.54 -5.28
N PRO A 370 -6.39 5.47 -6.12
CA PRO A 370 -7.50 5.15 -7.02
C PRO A 370 -7.20 3.90 -7.86
N GLY A 371 -8.09 2.90 -7.82
CA GLY A 371 -7.95 1.64 -8.60
C GLY A 371 -7.25 0.49 -7.86
N ALA A 372 -6.62 0.72 -6.70
CA ALA A 372 -6.00 -0.36 -5.93
C ALA A 372 -7.03 -1.33 -5.33
N ARG A 373 -6.70 -2.63 -5.38
CA ARG A 373 -7.49 -3.71 -4.77
C ARG A 373 -6.63 -4.52 -3.82
N THR A 374 -7.13 -4.76 -2.61
CA THR A 374 -6.53 -5.71 -1.69
C THR A 374 -7.09 -7.10 -1.98
N LEU A 375 -6.21 -8.09 -2.15
CA LEU A 375 -6.64 -9.48 -2.26
C LEU A 375 -6.93 -9.98 -0.84
N GLY A 376 -8.16 -10.44 -0.60
CA GLY A 376 -8.65 -10.77 0.75
C GLY A 376 -7.96 -11.96 1.42
N ASP A 377 -7.16 -12.72 0.68
CA ASP A 377 -6.34 -13.81 1.20
C ASP A 377 -4.86 -13.53 0.88
N PRO A 378 -3.99 -13.32 1.88
CA PRO A 378 -2.57 -13.06 1.67
C PRO A 378 -1.83 -14.24 1.02
N THR A 379 -2.39 -15.45 1.07
CA THR A 379 -1.86 -16.64 0.39
C THR A 379 -2.35 -16.81 -1.05
N ALA A 380 -3.32 -15.99 -1.50
CA ALA A 380 -3.85 -16.06 -2.86
C ALA A 380 -2.81 -15.69 -3.93
N ALA A 381 -1.72 -15.03 -3.55
CA ALA A 381 -0.58 -14.80 -4.41
C ALA A 381 0.51 -15.82 -4.12
N ASP A 382 0.68 -16.80 -5.02
CA ASP A 382 1.76 -17.77 -4.98
C ASP A 382 3.10 -17.04 -5.20
N VAL A 383 3.81 -16.70 -4.12
CA VAL A 383 5.06 -15.92 -4.14
C VAL A 383 6.10 -16.49 -5.12
N PRO A 384 6.35 -17.82 -5.17
CA PRO A 384 7.15 -18.44 -6.23
C PRO A 384 6.75 -18.06 -7.66
N SER A 385 5.45 -17.94 -7.96
CA SER A 385 4.95 -17.55 -9.28
C SER A 385 5.18 -16.06 -9.61
N LEU A 386 5.39 -15.23 -8.59
CA LEU A 386 5.64 -13.78 -8.74
C LEU A 386 7.11 -13.44 -8.94
N ILE A 387 8.03 -14.32 -8.54
CA ILE A 387 9.45 -14.11 -8.74
C ILE A 387 9.73 -14.06 -10.25
N PRO A 388 10.37 -12.98 -10.76
CA PRO A 388 10.70 -12.88 -12.17
C PRO A 388 11.52 -14.09 -12.61
N SER A 389 11.06 -14.76 -13.67
CA SER A 389 11.78 -15.89 -14.24
C SER A 389 13.20 -15.46 -14.62
N PRO A 390 14.23 -16.28 -14.39
CA PRO A 390 15.59 -15.97 -14.87
C PRO A 390 15.68 -15.89 -16.41
N LEU A 391 14.65 -16.37 -17.12
CA LEU A 391 14.52 -16.25 -18.57
C LEU A 391 13.95 -14.89 -19.02
N LEU A 392 13.41 -14.10 -18.09
CA LEU A 392 12.89 -12.77 -18.40
C LEU A 392 14.05 -11.80 -18.61
N ARG A 393 14.13 -11.27 -19.83
CA ARG A 393 15.05 -10.19 -20.18
C ARG A 393 14.30 -9.04 -20.84
N ILE A 394 14.62 -7.83 -20.42
CA ILE A 394 14.18 -6.60 -21.07
C ILE A 394 15.41 -6.03 -21.75
N ASP A 395 15.46 -6.13 -23.07
CA ASP A 395 16.55 -5.52 -23.82
C ASP A 395 16.41 -3.99 -23.68
N PRO A 396 17.48 -3.28 -23.26
CA PRO A 396 17.45 -1.83 -23.20
C PRO A 396 17.11 -1.26 -24.58
N GLN A 397 16.35 -0.16 -24.58
CA GLN A 397 15.93 0.46 -25.84
C GLN A 397 17.16 0.81 -26.71
N PRO A 398 17.13 0.51 -28.02
CA PRO A 398 18.17 0.98 -28.91
C PRO A 398 18.24 2.52 -28.85
N ARG A 399 19.44 3.09 -28.96
CA ARG A 399 19.61 4.55 -28.94
C ARG A 399 18.80 5.15 -30.09
N LEU A 400 18.02 6.18 -29.84
CA LEU A 400 17.24 6.89 -30.85
C LEU A 400 18.07 8.04 -31.42
N GLU A 401 18.32 8.02 -32.72
CA GLU A 401 18.77 9.20 -33.48
C GLU A 401 17.61 9.71 -34.33
N LEU A 402 17.09 10.89 -34.00
CA LEU A 402 16.00 11.53 -34.71
C LEU A 402 16.51 12.76 -35.48
N TYR A 403 16.24 12.81 -36.77
CA TYR A 403 16.58 13.97 -37.61
C TYR A 403 15.31 14.60 -38.16
N PHE A 404 15.10 15.88 -37.87
CA PHE A 404 14.01 16.64 -38.46
C PHE A 404 14.43 17.26 -39.79
N THR A 405 13.54 17.24 -40.78
CA THR A 405 13.55 18.28 -41.82
C THR A 405 12.35 19.19 -41.58
N VAL A 406 12.56 20.51 -41.57
CA VAL A 406 11.50 21.47 -41.24
C VAL A 406 11.35 22.49 -42.34
N GLU A 407 10.15 22.59 -42.91
CA GLU A 407 9.83 23.63 -43.88
C GLU A 407 9.65 24.98 -43.17
N LEU A 408 10.62 25.86 -43.34
CA LEU A 408 10.68 27.18 -42.71
C LEU A 408 10.05 28.29 -43.54
N SER A 409 9.39 27.96 -44.65
CA SER A 409 8.66 28.91 -45.48
C SER A 409 7.17 28.57 -45.56
N GLY A 410 6.30 29.53 -45.22
CA GLY A 410 4.84 29.37 -45.20
C GLY A 410 4.11 30.51 -45.91
N ALA A 411 2.79 30.41 -46.09
CA ALA A 411 1.97 31.51 -46.63
C ALA A 411 2.08 32.76 -45.76
N ASP A 412 2.12 32.52 -44.45
CA ASP A 412 2.29 33.51 -43.40
C ASP A 412 3.23 32.95 -42.30
N PRO A 413 3.72 33.80 -41.38
CA PRO A 413 4.58 33.36 -40.28
C PRO A 413 3.94 32.35 -39.32
N ALA A 414 2.62 32.39 -39.14
CA ALA A 414 1.92 31.51 -38.20
C ALA A 414 1.94 30.05 -38.68
N GLU A 415 1.82 29.83 -39.99
CA GLU A 415 1.92 28.51 -40.60
C GLU A 415 3.27 27.83 -40.34
N THR A 416 4.36 28.58 -40.38
CA THR A 416 5.69 28.03 -40.08
C THR A 416 5.93 27.92 -38.57
N GLU A 417 5.43 28.87 -37.78
CA GLU A 417 5.54 28.82 -36.32
C GLU A 417 4.81 27.61 -35.72
N GLU A 418 3.70 27.18 -36.33
CA GLU A 418 3.01 25.94 -35.99
C GLU A 418 3.95 24.72 -36.09
N ARG A 419 4.70 24.60 -37.20
CA ARG A 419 5.63 23.50 -37.44
C ARG A 419 6.80 23.53 -36.47
N LEU A 420 7.34 24.71 -36.22
CA LEU A 420 8.43 24.91 -35.25
C LEU A 420 7.98 24.58 -33.83
N THR A 421 6.79 25.02 -33.44
CA THR A 421 6.19 24.70 -32.14
C THR A 421 6.02 23.19 -31.99
N PHE A 422 5.46 22.51 -33.01
CA PHE A 422 5.35 21.06 -33.01
C PHE A 422 6.70 20.35 -32.82
N VAL A 423 7.75 20.78 -33.54
CA VAL A 423 9.10 20.20 -33.40
C VAL A 423 9.65 20.44 -31.99
N ARG A 424 9.52 21.65 -31.46
CA ARG A 424 9.95 21.99 -30.08
C ARG A 424 9.22 21.13 -29.04
N ASP A 425 7.91 20.98 -29.17
CA ASP A 425 7.11 20.14 -28.27
C ASP A 425 7.56 18.67 -28.28
N VAL A 426 7.84 18.10 -29.46
CA VAL A 426 8.37 16.74 -29.59
C VAL A 426 9.76 16.63 -28.93
N VAL A 427 10.64 17.61 -29.18
CA VAL A 427 11.99 17.65 -28.59
C VAL A 427 11.92 17.73 -27.06
N ASP A 428 11.05 18.58 -26.50
CA ASP A 428 10.87 18.73 -25.06
C ASP A 428 10.31 17.45 -24.41
N LEU A 429 9.36 16.79 -25.07
CA LEU A 429 8.83 15.50 -24.62
C LEU A 429 9.91 14.41 -24.61
N LEU A 430 10.77 14.35 -25.63
CA LEU A 430 11.89 13.41 -25.67
C LEU A 430 12.96 13.76 -24.61
N GLY A 431 13.22 15.05 -24.35
CA GLY A 431 14.14 15.49 -23.30
C GLY A 431 13.66 15.15 -21.88
N ARG A 432 12.34 15.15 -21.64
CA ARG A 432 11.77 14.65 -20.38
C ARG A 432 11.96 13.14 -20.21
N ARG A 433 11.96 12.39 -21.31
CA ARG A 433 12.13 10.92 -21.34
C ARG A 433 13.58 10.49 -21.14
N ASP A 434 14.54 11.23 -21.72
CA ASP A 434 15.97 11.03 -21.54
C ASP A 434 16.64 12.33 -21.06
N ARG A 435 16.64 12.52 -19.74
CA ARG A 435 17.26 13.71 -19.10
C ARG A 435 18.78 13.75 -19.26
N THR A 436 19.41 12.59 -19.45
CA THR A 436 20.87 12.47 -19.57
C THR A 436 21.37 12.75 -20.97
N GLY A 437 20.49 12.63 -21.98
CA GLY A 437 20.87 12.72 -23.40
C GLY A 437 21.70 11.54 -23.89
N ALA A 438 21.79 10.46 -23.11
CA ALA A 438 22.60 9.29 -23.44
C ALA A 438 21.92 8.34 -24.42
N ALA A 439 20.59 8.27 -24.39
CA ALA A 439 19.77 7.34 -25.18
C ALA A 439 19.13 8.00 -26.41
N ILE A 440 18.89 9.32 -26.38
CA ILE A 440 18.22 10.06 -27.44
C ILE A 440 19.10 11.19 -27.94
N ARG A 441 19.37 11.21 -29.25
CA ARG A 441 20.04 12.31 -29.95
C ARG A 441 19.14 12.84 -31.06
N VAL A 442 19.09 14.15 -31.19
CA VAL A 442 18.18 14.82 -32.12
C VAL A 442 18.94 15.87 -32.93
N GLY A 443 18.78 15.82 -34.25
CA GLY A 443 19.33 16.79 -35.21
C GLY A 443 18.22 17.42 -36.05
N ALA A 444 18.53 18.49 -36.77
CA ALA A 444 17.54 19.17 -37.61
C ALA A 444 18.16 19.89 -38.81
N VAL A 445 17.42 19.91 -39.92
CA VAL A 445 17.72 20.70 -41.13
C VAL A 445 16.49 21.53 -41.50
N GLY A 446 16.59 22.85 -41.40
CA GLY A 446 15.54 23.75 -41.84
C GLY A 446 15.68 24.04 -43.33
N HIS A 447 14.60 24.08 -44.09
CA HIS A 447 14.62 24.31 -45.53
C HIS A 447 13.56 25.32 -45.99
N TYR A 448 13.88 26.06 -47.04
CA TYR A 448 13.08 27.19 -47.53
C TYR A 448 12.56 26.94 -48.97
N ASP A 449 12.59 27.98 -49.81
CA ASP A 449 12.09 28.01 -51.17
C ASP A 449 13.20 28.54 -52.09
N HIS A 450 13.40 27.87 -53.23
CA HIS A 450 14.39 28.23 -54.26
C HIS A 450 14.28 29.69 -54.72
N THR A 451 13.08 30.25 -54.76
CA THR A 451 12.83 31.58 -55.34
C THR A 451 13.00 32.76 -54.37
N VAL A 452 13.26 32.49 -53.08
CA VAL A 452 13.45 33.54 -52.06
C VAL A 452 14.83 34.21 -52.18
N TYR A 453 15.84 33.52 -52.72
CA TYR A 453 17.25 33.95 -52.64
C TYR A 453 18.03 34.05 -53.97
N GLU A 454 17.38 33.85 -55.13
CA GLU A 454 18.07 33.87 -56.45
C GLU A 454 18.26 35.27 -57.10
N SER A 455 18.04 36.39 -56.41
CA SER A 455 18.20 37.73 -57.03
C SER A 455 19.65 38.25 -57.02
N ILE A 456 20.40 38.02 -58.12
CA ILE A 456 21.51 38.79 -58.76
C ILE A 456 22.71 39.25 -57.88
N ARG A 457 22.70 39.09 -56.56
CA ARG A 457 23.83 39.32 -55.63
C ARG A 457 24.07 38.18 -54.63
N ALA A 458 23.48 37.01 -54.83
CA ALA A 458 23.73 35.84 -54.01
C ALA A 458 25.07 35.16 -54.38
N LYS A 459 26.18 35.72 -53.90
CA LYS A 459 27.34 34.88 -53.57
C LYS A 459 26.93 34.09 -52.31
N GLU A 460 26.61 32.82 -52.48
CA GLU A 460 26.43 31.78 -51.44
C GLU A 460 25.43 32.07 -50.29
N GLY A 461 24.41 31.21 -50.15
CA GLY A 461 23.57 31.11 -48.93
C GLY A 461 22.13 31.64 -49.11
N ILE A 462 21.07 31.01 -48.61
CA ILE A 462 20.89 29.99 -47.57
C ILE A 462 19.57 29.25 -47.94
N LEU A 463 19.61 28.23 -48.82
CA LEU A 463 18.42 27.38 -49.11
C LEU A 463 18.02 26.54 -47.89
N LEU A 464 18.99 26.32 -47.01
CA LEU A 464 18.89 25.54 -45.80
C LEU A 464 19.38 26.36 -44.63
N GLN A 465 18.61 26.43 -43.55
CA GLN A 465 19.11 26.86 -42.26
C GLN A 465 20.30 25.97 -41.87
N ALA A 466 21.31 26.54 -41.21
CA ALA A 466 22.51 25.81 -40.80
C ALA A 466 22.13 24.45 -40.15
N PRO A 467 22.53 23.32 -40.75
CA PRO A 467 22.20 22.00 -40.23
C PRO A 467 22.71 21.82 -38.80
N VAL A 468 21.87 21.25 -37.94
CA VAL A 468 22.18 20.98 -36.54
C VAL A 468 22.43 19.48 -36.39
N SER A 469 23.67 19.09 -36.08
CA SER A 469 24.07 17.70 -35.80
C SER A 469 23.34 17.10 -34.60
N ALA A 470 23.22 15.77 -34.56
CA ALA A 470 22.46 15.08 -33.54
C ALA A 470 23.08 15.28 -32.14
N ARG A 471 22.30 15.84 -31.23
CA ARG A 471 22.72 16.22 -29.87
C ARG A 471 21.62 15.93 -28.85
N PRO A 472 21.87 16.01 -27.53
CA PRO A 472 20.82 15.88 -26.53
C PRO A 472 19.62 16.79 -26.83
N PRO A 473 18.36 16.36 -26.56
CA PRO A 473 17.17 17.13 -26.92
C PRO A 473 17.18 18.58 -26.41
N ALA A 474 17.66 18.80 -25.18
CA ALA A 474 17.77 20.15 -24.60
C ALA A 474 18.69 21.08 -25.40
N GLU A 475 19.79 20.57 -25.95
CA GLU A 475 20.70 21.37 -26.78
C GLU A 475 20.13 21.68 -28.16
N LEU A 476 19.34 20.75 -28.73
CA LEU A 476 18.62 21.03 -29.98
C LEU A 476 17.55 22.11 -29.74
N ALA A 477 16.78 22.04 -28.65
CA ALA A 477 15.79 23.06 -28.32
C ALA A 477 16.41 24.46 -28.28
N ALA A 478 17.60 24.60 -27.70
CA ALA A 478 18.36 25.85 -27.72
C ALA A 478 18.80 26.27 -29.14
N ALA A 479 19.25 25.32 -29.98
CA ALA A 479 19.64 25.61 -31.36
C ALA A 479 18.46 26.04 -32.25
N LEU A 480 17.25 25.53 -31.98
CA LEU A 480 16.02 25.88 -32.69
C LEU A 480 15.44 27.25 -32.27
N ALA A 481 15.90 27.84 -31.17
CA ALA A 481 15.41 29.14 -30.69
C ALA A 481 15.73 30.28 -31.68
N GLY A 482 16.81 30.14 -32.46
CA GLY A 482 17.21 31.13 -33.48
C GLY A 482 16.57 30.92 -34.86
N TRP A 483 15.73 29.90 -35.03
CA TRP A 483 15.11 29.60 -36.33
C TRP A 483 13.88 30.49 -36.54
N ALA A 484 13.84 31.20 -37.67
CA ALA A 484 12.80 32.17 -37.98
C ALA A 484 11.97 31.76 -39.22
N PRO A 485 10.64 31.94 -39.18
CA PRO A 485 9.77 31.82 -40.34
C PRO A 485 10.14 32.74 -41.50
N ALA A 486 9.96 32.23 -42.72
CA ALA A 486 10.03 33.00 -43.96
C ALA A 486 8.70 32.93 -44.73
N ARG A 487 8.42 33.95 -45.54
CA ARG A 487 7.27 33.94 -46.44
C ARG A 487 7.62 33.15 -47.71
N ARG A 488 6.76 32.19 -48.09
CA ARG A 488 6.89 31.41 -49.33
C ARG A 488 6.63 32.27 -50.56
N ARG A 489 7.26 31.91 -51.69
CA ARG A 489 7.11 32.63 -52.97
C ARG A 489 6.53 31.78 -54.09
N GLN A 490 6.57 30.45 -53.97
CA GLN A 490 5.78 29.52 -54.81
C GLN A 490 4.93 28.59 -53.95
N ASP A 491 3.85 28.06 -54.52
CA ASP A 491 2.91 27.19 -53.79
C ASP A 491 3.13 25.69 -54.07
N MET A 492 3.96 25.32 -55.05
CA MET A 492 4.01 23.95 -55.59
C MET A 492 5.01 23.04 -54.90
N VAL A 493 6.23 23.52 -54.63
CA VAL A 493 7.34 22.72 -54.07
C VAL A 493 8.14 23.52 -53.04
N SER A 494 8.82 22.83 -52.14
CA SER A 494 9.84 23.38 -51.23
C SER A 494 11.24 22.90 -51.63
N SER A 495 12.30 23.36 -50.96
CA SER A 495 13.69 22.88 -51.16
C SER A 495 14.02 21.62 -50.33
N LEU A 496 13.05 20.73 -50.12
CA LEU A 496 13.22 19.51 -49.33
C LEU A 496 14.20 18.53 -50.00
N GLU A 497 14.28 18.50 -51.32
CA GLU A 497 15.25 17.70 -52.07
C GLU A 497 16.70 18.04 -51.73
N ASP A 498 17.00 19.29 -51.32
CA ASP A 498 18.33 19.71 -50.88
C ASP A 498 18.58 19.38 -49.41
N ALA A 499 17.53 19.36 -48.58
CA ALA A 499 17.64 19.03 -47.16
C ALA A 499 17.92 17.53 -46.92
N LEU A 500 17.34 16.63 -47.72
CA LEU A 500 17.52 15.19 -47.56
C LEU A 500 18.99 14.73 -47.68
N PRO A 501 19.78 15.21 -48.67
CA PRO A 501 21.23 14.99 -48.71
C PRO A 501 21.99 15.50 -47.49
N GLU A 502 21.62 16.66 -46.92
CA GLU A 502 22.28 17.17 -45.71
C GLU A 502 22.01 16.30 -44.49
N VAL A 503 20.77 15.80 -44.33
CA VAL A 503 20.47 14.81 -43.28
C VAL A 503 21.36 13.57 -43.44
N ALA A 504 21.52 13.06 -44.67
CA ALA A 504 22.41 11.93 -44.92
C ALA A 504 23.89 12.23 -44.59
N ARG A 505 24.33 13.49 -44.76
CA ARG A 505 25.68 13.93 -44.34
C ARG A 505 25.80 14.01 -42.82
N LEU A 506 24.81 14.54 -42.12
CA LEU A 506 24.79 14.57 -40.65
C LEU A 506 24.92 13.15 -40.09
N ILE A 507 24.14 12.19 -40.60
CA ILE A 507 24.22 10.78 -40.18
C ILE A 507 25.62 10.20 -40.42
N THR A 508 26.24 10.49 -41.57
CA THR A 508 27.58 9.98 -41.91
C THR A 508 28.67 10.62 -41.05
N GLY A 509 28.53 11.92 -40.76
CA GLY A 509 29.43 12.67 -39.88
C GLY A 509 29.33 12.16 -38.44
N ASP A 510 28.12 12.05 -37.90
CA ASP A 510 27.89 11.62 -36.52
C ASP A 510 28.31 10.16 -36.29
N ALA A 511 28.18 9.29 -37.30
CA ALA A 511 28.69 7.90 -37.25
C ALA A 511 30.23 7.79 -37.14
N LEU A 512 30.98 8.87 -37.39
CA LEU A 512 32.45 8.91 -37.23
C LEU A 512 32.89 9.37 -35.84
N TRP A 513 31.99 9.91 -35.01
CA TRP A 513 32.31 10.56 -33.73
C TRP A 513 31.81 9.81 -32.48
N ASP A 514 31.32 8.56 -32.61
CA ASP A 514 30.92 7.79 -31.43
C ASP A 514 32.13 7.54 -30.51
N VAL A 515 31.91 7.77 -29.21
CA VAL A 515 32.94 7.94 -28.18
C VAL A 515 33.84 6.70 -28.12
N GLY A 516 35.11 6.86 -28.52
CA GLY A 516 36.14 5.82 -28.43
C GLY A 516 36.81 5.41 -29.75
N GLY A 517 36.45 6.01 -30.89
CA GLY A 517 37.19 5.83 -32.15
C GLY A 517 37.08 4.43 -32.78
N ARG A 518 36.18 3.56 -32.29
CA ARG A 518 35.85 2.28 -32.91
C ARG A 518 34.63 2.43 -33.82
N ARG A 519 34.76 1.96 -35.06
CA ARG A 519 33.61 1.83 -35.97
C ARG A 519 32.58 0.90 -35.34
N ALA A 520 31.37 1.42 -35.09
CA ALA A 520 30.22 0.66 -34.59
C ALA A 520 29.81 -0.55 -35.45
N SER A 521 30.39 -0.76 -36.63
CA SER A 521 30.07 -1.89 -37.52
C SER A 521 30.85 -3.17 -37.22
N GLU A 522 31.84 -3.16 -36.31
CA GLU A 522 32.70 -4.33 -36.04
C GLU A 522 32.54 -4.91 -34.63
N ASP A 523 31.74 -4.28 -33.75
CA ASP A 523 31.51 -4.77 -32.40
C ASP A 523 30.12 -5.42 -32.30
N PRO A 524 30.02 -6.77 -32.23
CA PRO A 524 28.74 -7.47 -32.10
C PRO A 524 27.98 -7.16 -30.80
N GLY A 525 28.59 -6.42 -29.85
CA GLY A 525 27.95 -5.91 -28.63
C GLY A 525 27.55 -4.43 -28.66
N ALA A 526 27.78 -3.68 -29.74
CA ALA A 526 27.41 -2.26 -29.80
C ALA A 526 25.87 -2.07 -29.79
N PRO A 527 25.35 -1.12 -28.99
CA PRO A 527 23.91 -0.88 -28.89
C PRO A 527 23.34 -0.54 -30.27
N CYS A 528 22.30 -1.26 -30.69
CA CYS A 528 21.60 -1.01 -31.94
C CYS A 528 21.10 0.45 -31.93
N VAL A 529 21.34 1.20 -33.02
CA VAL A 529 20.86 2.59 -33.14
C VAL A 529 19.60 2.58 -34.00
N HIS A 530 18.50 3.09 -33.46
CA HIS A 530 17.27 3.34 -34.19
C HIS A 530 17.31 4.73 -34.82
N ARG A 531 17.39 4.81 -36.15
CA ARG A 531 17.44 6.08 -36.88
C ARG A 531 16.09 6.41 -37.48
N VAL A 532 15.60 7.61 -37.19
CA VAL A 532 14.35 8.13 -37.76
C VAL A 532 14.59 9.50 -38.37
N VAL A 533 14.07 9.72 -39.58
CA VAL A 533 13.99 11.04 -40.20
C VAL A 533 12.52 11.45 -40.20
N LEU A 534 12.18 12.53 -39.50
CA LEU A 534 10.82 13.10 -39.50
C LEU A 534 10.77 14.35 -40.36
N ILE A 535 10.05 14.24 -41.48
CA ILE A 535 9.85 15.35 -42.42
C ILE A 535 8.62 16.14 -41.99
N VAL A 536 8.81 17.40 -41.55
CA VAL A 536 7.76 18.32 -41.11
C VAL A 536 7.58 19.42 -42.15
N ALA A 537 6.66 19.21 -43.08
CA ALA A 537 6.49 20.08 -44.23
C ALA A 537 5.05 20.02 -44.79
N ARG A 538 4.70 20.98 -45.64
CA ARG A 538 3.45 21.03 -46.40
C ARG A 538 3.68 20.74 -47.87
N ARG A 539 4.71 21.34 -48.46
CA ARG A 539 4.97 21.25 -49.90
C ARG A 539 5.95 20.11 -50.20
N PRO A 540 5.70 19.28 -51.24
CA PRO A 540 6.61 18.21 -51.63
C PRO A 540 7.96 18.78 -52.11
N PRO A 541 9.02 17.96 -52.19
CA PRO A 541 10.28 18.32 -52.84
C PRO A 541 10.06 18.58 -54.34
N ALA A 542 10.96 19.35 -54.95
CA ALA A 542 10.98 19.51 -56.40
C ALA A 542 11.55 18.25 -57.10
N PRO A 543 10.99 17.82 -58.24
CA PRO A 543 11.56 16.73 -59.03
C PRO A 543 12.87 17.17 -59.72
N ALA A 544 13.76 16.22 -60.01
CA ALA A 544 15.02 16.50 -60.73
C ALA A 544 14.80 17.00 -62.18
N ARG A 545 13.64 16.71 -62.76
CA ARG A 545 13.19 17.18 -64.08
C ARG A 545 11.75 17.66 -63.97
N GLN A 546 11.37 18.64 -64.78
CA GLN A 546 10.03 19.22 -64.74
C GLN A 546 8.95 18.13 -64.91
N HIS A 547 7.93 18.16 -64.04
CA HIS A 547 6.84 17.20 -64.06
C HIS A 547 5.50 17.93 -64.27
N GLY A 548 5.07 18.02 -65.53
CA GLY A 548 3.90 18.83 -65.89
C GLY A 548 4.13 20.30 -65.54
N VAL A 549 3.32 20.83 -64.61
CA VAL A 549 3.44 22.21 -64.11
C VAL A 549 4.32 22.34 -62.86
N VAL A 550 4.77 21.22 -62.29
CA VAL A 550 5.67 21.22 -61.12
C VAL A 550 7.10 21.53 -61.59
N PRO A 551 7.73 22.62 -61.10
CA PRO A 551 9.05 23.04 -61.55
C PRO A 551 10.13 22.06 -61.10
N ALA A 552 11.19 21.92 -61.89
CA ALA A 552 12.34 21.10 -61.51
C ALA A 552 13.16 21.79 -60.40
N CYS A 553 13.91 21.02 -59.62
CA CYS A 553 14.96 21.54 -58.75
C CYS A 553 16.00 22.32 -59.58
N SER A 554 16.31 23.57 -59.22
CA SER A 554 17.29 24.40 -59.94
C SER A 554 18.71 23.84 -59.86
N GLN A 555 18.99 23.03 -58.83
CA GLN A 555 20.25 22.32 -58.62
C GLN A 555 20.26 20.90 -59.22
N GLY A 556 19.16 20.47 -59.86
CA GLY A 556 19.03 19.13 -60.47
C GLY A 556 19.05 17.98 -59.45
N VAL A 557 18.81 18.26 -58.17
CA VAL A 557 18.85 17.25 -57.10
C VAL A 557 17.69 16.27 -57.25
N ASN A 558 18.00 14.98 -57.11
CA ASN A 558 17.03 13.89 -57.15
C ASN A 558 16.72 13.41 -55.73
N TRP A 559 15.54 13.80 -55.21
CA TRP A 559 15.12 13.43 -53.86
C TRP A 559 14.93 11.92 -53.69
N GLN A 560 14.56 11.17 -54.74
CA GLN A 560 14.43 9.71 -54.65
C GLN A 560 15.79 9.05 -54.37
N THR A 561 16.87 9.57 -54.98
CA THR A 561 18.23 9.13 -54.70
C THR A 561 18.64 9.44 -53.27
N ALA A 562 18.29 10.63 -52.75
CA ALA A 562 18.54 10.98 -51.36
C ALA A 562 17.76 10.10 -50.36
N LEU A 563 16.48 9.83 -50.65
CA LEU A 563 15.65 8.92 -49.86
C LEU A 563 16.21 7.50 -49.83
N ALA A 564 16.63 6.97 -50.99
CA ALA A 564 17.26 5.65 -51.07
C ALA A 564 18.54 5.58 -50.24
N ARG A 565 19.33 6.66 -50.23
CA ARG A 565 20.54 6.76 -49.40
C ARG A 565 20.21 6.75 -47.90
N LEU A 566 19.21 7.51 -47.45
CA LEU A 566 18.74 7.48 -46.05
C LEU A 566 18.30 6.07 -45.64
N ARG A 567 17.55 5.39 -46.51
CA ARG A 567 17.13 3.99 -46.29
C ARG A 567 18.33 3.02 -46.25
N SER A 568 19.37 3.23 -47.05
CA SER A 568 20.60 2.41 -46.95
C SER A 568 21.35 2.59 -45.63
N HIS A 569 21.16 3.71 -44.95
CA HIS A 569 21.65 3.94 -43.58
C HIS A 569 20.70 3.41 -42.50
N ARG A 570 19.72 2.57 -42.88
CA ARG A 570 18.68 1.99 -42.02
C ARG A 570 17.81 3.04 -41.31
N CYS A 571 17.61 4.21 -41.93
CA CYS A 571 16.68 5.20 -41.40
C CYS A 571 15.24 4.84 -41.78
N ARG A 572 14.33 4.88 -40.81
CA ARG A 572 12.90 5.01 -41.09
C ARG A 572 12.60 6.46 -41.46
N VAL A 573 11.94 6.69 -42.58
CA VAL A 573 11.55 8.02 -43.01
C VAL A 573 10.04 8.18 -42.80
N MET A 574 9.69 9.10 -41.92
CA MET A 574 8.32 9.40 -41.54
C MET A 574 7.98 10.83 -41.94
N THR A 575 6.71 11.11 -42.15
CA THR A 575 6.24 12.45 -42.52
C THR A 575 5.22 12.97 -41.52
N ARG A 576 5.28 14.26 -41.23
CA ARG A 576 4.13 15.05 -40.79
C ARG A 576 3.85 16.02 -41.92
N ALA A 577 3.07 15.54 -42.88
CA ALA A 577 2.67 16.33 -44.04
C ALA A 577 1.37 17.07 -43.74
N ASP A 578 1.28 18.34 -44.13
CA ASP A 578 0.05 19.13 -44.13
C ASP A 578 -0.56 19.14 -45.54
N PRO A 579 -1.24 18.06 -46.01
CA PRO A 579 -1.78 18.03 -47.36
C PRO A 579 -2.79 19.17 -47.49
N ALA A 580 -2.75 19.90 -48.61
CA ALA A 580 -3.63 21.04 -48.84
C ALA A 580 -5.10 20.70 -48.56
N ALA A 581 -5.63 21.21 -47.45
CA ALA A 581 -7.04 21.09 -47.09
C ALA A 581 -7.88 21.90 -48.09
N GLY A 582 -8.69 21.21 -48.88
CA GLY A 582 -9.55 21.82 -49.89
C GLY A 582 -9.91 20.85 -51.02
N PRO A 583 -10.98 21.14 -51.79
CA PRO A 583 -11.33 20.36 -52.97
C PRO A 583 -10.16 20.35 -53.97
N PRO A 584 -10.00 19.28 -54.77
CA PRO A 584 -8.98 19.25 -55.82
C PRO A 584 -9.19 20.45 -56.76
N PRO A 585 -8.11 21.08 -57.25
CA PRO A 585 -8.23 22.19 -58.18
C PRO A 585 -9.11 21.83 -59.39
N ALA A 586 -9.97 22.78 -59.80
CA ALA A 586 -10.91 22.56 -60.90
C ALA A 586 -10.20 22.50 -62.27
N ASP A 587 -8.97 23.00 -62.35
CA ASP A 587 -8.14 23.01 -63.56
C ASP A 587 -7.23 21.78 -63.66
N ARG A 588 -6.86 21.42 -64.88
CA ARG A 588 -5.99 20.27 -65.17
C ARG A 588 -4.58 20.42 -64.55
N PRO A 589 -3.90 21.58 -64.66
CA PRO A 589 -2.62 21.83 -63.98
C PRO A 589 -2.64 21.57 -62.48
N GLY A 590 -3.61 22.13 -61.76
CA GLY A 590 -3.72 21.93 -60.32
C GLY A 590 -3.99 20.49 -59.91
N ARG A 591 -4.76 19.72 -60.71
CA ARG A 591 -4.92 18.26 -60.47
C ARG A 591 -3.62 17.48 -60.68
N ASP A 592 -2.85 17.82 -61.70
CA ASP A 592 -1.57 17.15 -61.98
C ASP A 592 -0.54 17.46 -60.88
N ALA A 593 -0.48 18.70 -60.40
CA ALA A 593 0.35 19.09 -59.25
C ALA A 593 -0.06 18.37 -57.95
N ARG A 594 -1.38 18.24 -57.69
CA ARG A 594 -1.87 17.50 -56.52
C ARG A 594 -1.56 16.01 -56.61
N ARG A 595 -1.73 15.39 -57.78
CA ARG A 595 -1.37 13.98 -57.99
C ARG A 595 0.12 13.73 -57.75
N TYR A 596 0.97 14.67 -58.18
CA TYR A 596 2.40 14.64 -57.88
C TYR A 596 2.63 14.68 -56.37
N ALA A 597 2.10 15.68 -55.67
CA ALA A 597 2.25 15.83 -54.22
C ALA A 597 1.77 14.59 -53.45
N ASP A 598 0.59 14.05 -53.77
CA ASP A 598 0.03 12.84 -53.14
C ASP A 598 0.93 11.61 -53.38
N GLY A 599 1.52 11.49 -54.58
CA GLY A 599 2.48 10.44 -54.90
C GLY A 599 3.75 10.55 -54.06
N VAL A 600 4.34 11.74 -54.01
CA VAL A 600 5.58 11.99 -53.26
C VAL A 600 5.38 11.79 -51.76
N TRP A 601 4.28 12.28 -51.19
CA TRP A 601 4.01 12.11 -49.76
C TRP A 601 3.75 10.64 -49.38
N ARG A 602 3.17 9.85 -50.28
CA ARG A 602 3.04 8.41 -50.10
C ARG A 602 4.41 7.72 -50.06
N ASP A 603 5.33 8.12 -50.94
CA ASP A 603 6.67 7.53 -51.02
C ASP A 603 7.56 7.92 -49.83
N LEU A 604 7.52 9.20 -49.43
CA LEU A 604 8.25 9.74 -48.28
C LEU A 604 7.68 9.23 -46.94
N GLY A 605 6.36 9.04 -46.84
CA GLY A 605 5.66 8.59 -45.62
C GLY A 605 5.50 7.08 -45.50
N ALA A 606 6.19 6.27 -46.33
CA ALA A 606 6.02 4.82 -46.37
C ALA A 606 6.31 4.13 -45.02
N ASP A 607 7.20 4.69 -44.18
CA ASP A 607 7.53 4.12 -42.86
C ASP A 607 6.68 4.72 -41.71
N GLY A 608 5.75 5.62 -42.05
CA GLY A 608 4.78 6.25 -41.16
C GLY A 608 4.44 7.70 -41.55
N ALA A 609 3.18 8.09 -41.31
CA ALA A 609 2.71 9.45 -41.58
C ALA A 609 1.81 9.95 -40.44
N PHE A 610 1.99 11.21 -40.06
CA PHE A 610 1.24 11.93 -39.03
C PHE A 610 0.46 13.09 -39.64
N ARG A 611 -0.68 13.43 -39.05
CA ARG A 611 -1.60 14.47 -39.51
C ARG A 611 -1.59 15.68 -38.56
N PRO A 612 -1.34 16.89 -39.09
CA PRO A 612 -1.52 18.13 -38.34
C PRO A 612 -2.94 18.23 -37.74
N GLY A 613 -3.04 18.73 -36.51
CA GLY A 613 -4.30 18.88 -35.79
C GLY A 613 -4.95 17.58 -35.28
N VAL A 614 -4.44 16.40 -35.65
CA VAL A 614 -4.95 15.09 -35.18
C VAL A 614 -3.91 14.40 -34.29
N ASP A 615 -2.68 14.26 -34.79
CA ASP A 615 -1.60 13.61 -34.05
C ASP A 615 -0.88 14.65 -33.19
N SER A 616 -1.02 14.52 -31.86
CA SER A 616 -0.33 15.39 -30.91
C SER A 616 1.18 15.11 -30.87
N ALA A 617 1.98 16.10 -30.49
CA ALA A 617 3.42 15.92 -30.27
C ALA A 617 3.73 14.76 -29.30
N ALA A 618 2.87 14.56 -28.28
CA ALA A 618 2.96 13.44 -27.35
C ALA A 618 2.74 12.07 -28.02
N ALA A 619 1.74 11.97 -28.91
CA ALA A 619 1.51 10.74 -29.67
C ALA A 619 2.67 10.44 -30.63
N VAL A 620 3.22 11.47 -31.27
CA VAL A 620 4.37 11.34 -32.18
C VAL A 620 5.62 10.93 -31.39
N ALA A 621 5.96 11.60 -30.29
CA ALA A 621 7.11 11.25 -29.45
C ALA A 621 7.03 9.79 -28.95
N ARG A 622 5.84 9.29 -28.59
CA ARG A 622 5.63 7.88 -28.25
C ARG A 622 5.86 6.94 -29.42
N SER A 623 5.39 7.30 -30.62
CA SER A 623 5.54 6.48 -31.84
C SER A 623 7.00 6.42 -32.36
N LEU A 624 7.79 7.46 -32.08
CA LEU A 624 9.22 7.53 -32.44
C LEU A 624 10.11 6.69 -31.53
N ALA A 625 9.69 6.42 -30.29
CA ALA A 625 10.45 5.59 -29.37
C ALA A 625 10.47 4.14 -29.88
N PRO A 626 11.65 3.49 -29.95
CA PRO A 626 11.70 2.08 -30.31
C PRO A 626 10.94 1.25 -29.27
N PRO A 627 10.23 0.18 -29.65
CA PRO A 627 9.55 -0.67 -28.70
C PRO A 627 10.57 -1.39 -27.81
N TRP A 628 10.25 -1.52 -26.52
CA TRP A 628 10.99 -2.41 -25.63
C TRP A 628 10.88 -3.84 -26.14
N ARG A 629 12.00 -4.56 -26.21
CA ARG A 629 11.97 -6.00 -26.48
C ARG A 629 11.99 -6.73 -25.15
N VAL A 630 10.91 -7.44 -24.88
CA VAL A 630 10.79 -8.31 -23.72
C VAL A 630 10.93 -9.74 -24.22
N GLN A 631 11.94 -10.44 -23.73
CA GLN A 631 12.17 -11.86 -23.96
C GLN A 631 11.73 -12.62 -22.71
N GLY A 632 10.98 -13.71 -22.89
CA GLY A 632 10.49 -14.52 -21.77
C GLY A 632 9.12 -14.08 -21.24
N PRO A 633 8.70 -14.64 -20.08
CA PRO A 633 7.38 -14.40 -19.53
C PRO A 633 7.25 -12.98 -18.97
N ASN A 634 6.03 -12.50 -18.96
CA ASN A 634 5.68 -11.18 -18.45
C ASN A 634 5.98 -11.03 -16.94
N CYS A 635 6.65 -9.94 -16.52
CA CYS A 635 6.89 -9.65 -15.08
C CYS A 635 5.62 -9.18 -14.36
N PRO A 636 5.10 -9.88 -13.34
CA PRO A 636 3.87 -9.48 -12.65
C PRO A 636 4.08 -8.40 -11.56
N LEU A 637 5.34 -8.08 -11.22
CA LEU A 637 5.69 -7.11 -10.17
C LEU A 637 5.88 -5.70 -10.72
N ALA A 638 5.68 -4.70 -9.87
CA ALA A 638 6.11 -3.33 -10.14
C ALA A 638 7.64 -3.20 -10.02
N PHE A 639 8.22 -2.24 -10.74
CA PHE A 639 9.67 -2.02 -10.73
C PHE A 639 10.10 -1.06 -9.62
N ALA A 640 11.24 -1.35 -8.98
CA ALA A 640 11.80 -0.51 -7.92
C ALA A 640 12.47 0.78 -8.42
N ALA A 641 12.80 0.85 -9.71
CA ALA A 641 13.47 1.99 -10.32
C ALA A 641 12.97 2.22 -11.76
N PRO A 642 13.13 3.45 -12.31
CA PRO A 642 12.84 3.72 -13.71
C PRO A 642 13.67 2.82 -14.63
N LEU A 643 13.04 2.33 -15.70
CA LEU A 643 13.73 1.53 -16.71
C LEU A 643 14.70 2.36 -17.60
N MET A 644 14.55 3.68 -17.64
CA MET A 644 15.43 4.62 -18.37
C MET A 644 16.37 5.36 -17.42
#